data_AF-A0A9D2UJQ6-F1
#
_entry.id   AF-A0A9D2UJQ6-F1
#
_cell.length_a   1.000
_cell.length_b   1.000
_cell.length_c   1.000
_cell.angle_alpha   90.00
_cell.angle_beta   90.00
_cell.angle_gamma   90.00
#
_symmetry.space_group_name_H-M   'P 1'
#
loop_
_entity.id
_entity.type
_entity.pdbx_description
1 polymer ?
#
loop_
_entity_poly.entity_id
_entity_poly.type
_entity_poly.pdbx_seq_one_letter_code
_entity_poly.pdbx_strand_id
1 'polypeptide(L)'
;MDNNKVYQKIKDLAHQLAHQGAVYTRADLAYDLQGLGVSEDSYEVDKLVWEAYEYFNDDDAIRTSFYDNEGKDLLVDRYRVDHLLEVGDNASLFSLLHDKLRTSEGTLSRLDGILSETMGDSVINVTNIINVIKGTQGVVKIKEEASTMFSLYSEMVGGYDEAKHQVKSLITDFVKVRESVCDIYRRYALVLTDAFGDSIKAISPELFDFDSIEWLDVHGMLQNLKLDYEKISEKCSTLMSSISDSFGQSLNLASRSYRAAGNKQMGLVLAGLNMLTHYVGAAQATAELKQDLVALGNSVKHDVTLIKGDAGRLAVIYKTLNDLYIPLAEAFARYTGQVLSDEWQHLTEALYGSAEIQALKQSRDAALDECKEIERAMNDNQMNIDYYSTRIDDCRQLLEMKKAQYAQAKAAKPQKPLLCFGPAKQKYNREVYEWDQACAPVISKYEDLQTDVKLDSEELDKQMSQLKENKIEYQKARKKLLDANRRIMSKISVSDELKLRMLPHLESMIRLLRIAREIAGLKLDGRLTNVVSIKRQDTELPQELKQNIASFAKSLKDNVKISEGMARDSYYAVADEYPDDRRPAPADFRQLTDAENNAVQSAVSLLESWAYLKTMQEQSAMAHKAYDKELKKLQQEFRRAIAGIDDKGVVLRECLKNINSSMDSEQLKDGLLSLAGKSGANFSRQDWDDFLNGRKSIEL
;
A
#
# COMPACT_ATOMS: atom_id res chain seq x y z
N MET A 1 32.76 6.41 -18.36
CA MET A 1 31.44 6.81 -18.87
C MET A 1 31.56 8.16 -19.56
N ASP A 2 30.85 8.40 -20.67
CA ASP A 2 30.81 9.68 -21.39
C ASP A 2 29.44 10.33 -21.16
N ASN A 3 29.35 11.21 -20.15
CA ASN A 3 28.08 11.72 -19.63
C ASN A 3 27.24 12.42 -20.71
N ASN A 4 27.86 13.11 -21.67
CA ASN A 4 27.12 13.78 -22.74
C ASN A 4 26.34 12.79 -23.62
N LYS A 5 26.90 11.59 -23.86
CA LYS A 5 26.20 10.53 -24.60
C LYS A 5 25.07 9.92 -23.78
N VAL A 6 25.27 9.77 -22.48
CA VAL A 6 24.24 9.28 -21.55
C VAL A 6 23.07 10.27 -21.52
N TYR A 7 23.32 11.56 -21.31
CA TYR A 7 22.28 12.58 -21.29
C TYR A 7 21.52 12.63 -22.62
N GLN A 8 22.21 12.56 -23.76
CA GLN A 8 21.55 12.53 -25.07
C GLN A 8 20.65 11.30 -25.22
N LYS A 9 21.11 10.11 -24.80
CA LYS A 9 20.30 8.89 -24.82
C LYS A 9 19.07 8.99 -23.91
N ILE A 10 19.21 9.56 -22.72
CA ILE A 10 18.09 9.85 -21.80
C ILE A 10 17.07 10.77 -22.47
N LYS A 11 17.53 11.86 -23.10
CA LYS A 11 16.65 12.78 -23.83
C LYS A 11 15.91 12.09 -24.98
N ASP A 12 16.62 11.35 -25.82
CA ASP A 12 16.01 10.69 -26.98
C ASP A 12 14.94 9.67 -26.54
N LEU A 13 15.22 8.90 -25.48
CA LEU A 13 14.25 7.98 -24.87
C LEU A 13 13.04 8.73 -24.30
N ALA A 14 13.26 9.80 -23.54
CA ALA A 14 12.19 10.60 -22.95
C ALA A 14 11.22 11.15 -24.02
N HIS A 15 11.77 11.71 -25.09
CA HIS A 15 10.95 12.23 -26.20
C HIS A 15 10.21 11.10 -26.93
N GLN A 16 10.85 9.95 -27.13
CA GLN A 16 10.19 8.77 -27.70
C GLN A 16 9.03 8.29 -26.83
N LEU A 17 9.23 8.19 -25.51
CA LEU A 17 8.22 7.75 -24.53
C LEU A 17 7.04 8.72 -24.49
N ALA A 18 7.30 10.02 -24.44
CA ALA A 18 6.29 11.06 -24.52
C ALA A 18 5.43 10.95 -25.80
N HIS A 19 6.06 10.68 -26.95
CA HIS A 19 5.33 10.46 -28.21
C HIS A 19 4.45 9.19 -28.20
N GLN A 20 4.84 8.17 -27.45
CA GLN A 20 4.13 6.89 -27.36
C GLN A 20 3.08 6.86 -26.24
N GLY A 21 3.07 7.87 -25.36
CA GLY A 21 2.26 7.83 -24.13
C GLY A 21 2.70 6.72 -23.17
N ALA A 22 4.00 6.40 -23.18
CA ALA A 22 4.62 5.37 -22.36
C ALA A 22 5.57 6.00 -21.33
N VAL A 23 5.97 5.21 -20.33
CA VAL A 23 6.90 5.60 -19.27
C VAL A 23 7.86 4.45 -19.00
N TYR A 24 9.04 4.76 -18.47
CA TYR A 24 10.04 3.77 -18.03
C TYR A 24 10.19 3.80 -16.52
N THR A 25 10.42 2.62 -15.94
CA THR A 25 10.95 2.50 -14.58
C THR A 25 12.46 2.77 -14.56
N ARG A 26 13.03 2.94 -13.36
CA ARG A 26 14.48 3.09 -13.17
C ARG A 26 15.23 1.88 -13.73
N ALA A 27 14.71 0.68 -13.50
CA ALA A 27 15.24 -0.57 -14.05
C ALA A 27 15.22 -0.60 -15.60
N ASP A 28 14.13 -0.18 -16.23
CA ASP A 28 14.03 -0.12 -17.70
C ASP A 28 15.08 0.84 -18.28
N LEU A 29 15.23 2.01 -17.66
CA LEU A 29 16.24 2.98 -18.08
C LEU A 29 17.66 2.45 -17.84
N ALA A 30 17.92 1.83 -16.69
CA ALA A 30 19.22 1.23 -16.39
C ALA A 30 19.63 0.20 -17.44
N TYR A 31 18.69 -0.66 -17.85
CA TYR A 31 18.90 -1.64 -18.91
C TYR A 31 19.30 -0.98 -20.23
N ASP A 32 18.59 0.07 -20.63
CA ASP A 32 18.86 0.80 -21.89
C ASP A 32 20.17 1.61 -21.88
N LEU A 33 20.70 1.92 -20.68
CA LEU A 33 21.95 2.64 -20.49
C LEU A 33 23.18 1.72 -20.35
N GLN A 34 23.01 0.39 -20.30
CA GLN A 34 24.13 -0.57 -20.17
C GLN A 34 25.22 -0.40 -21.21
N GLY A 35 24.84 -0.12 -22.46
CA GLY A 35 25.79 0.12 -23.55
C GLY A 35 26.65 1.38 -23.39
N LEU A 36 26.34 2.25 -22.43
CA LEU A 36 27.04 3.52 -22.18
C LEU A 36 27.82 3.53 -20.86
N GLY A 37 27.82 2.40 -20.12
CA GLY A 37 28.62 2.21 -18.91
C GLY A 37 27.84 2.24 -17.60
N VAL A 38 26.50 2.27 -17.64
CA VAL A 38 25.63 2.10 -16.46
C VAL A 38 25.34 0.61 -16.28
N SER A 39 26.01 -0.06 -15.34
CA SER A 39 26.01 -1.53 -15.28
C SER A 39 24.73 -2.15 -14.72
N GLU A 40 23.99 -1.41 -13.90
CA GLU A 40 22.89 -1.93 -13.08
C GLU A 40 21.88 -0.84 -12.70
N ASP A 41 20.74 -1.29 -12.20
CA ASP A 41 19.76 -0.42 -11.55
C ASP A 41 20.32 0.13 -10.24
N SER A 42 20.57 1.44 -10.18
CA SER A 42 21.22 2.06 -9.03
C SER A 42 20.86 3.53 -8.88
N TYR A 43 21.21 4.10 -7.72
CA TYR A 43 21.18 5.53 -7.45
C TYR A 43 21.88 6.40 -8.52
N GLU A 44 22.88 5.87 -9.23
CA GLU A 44 23.54 6.60 -10.33
C GLU A 44 22.56 6.95 -11.45
N VAL A 45 21.54 6.11 -11.69
CA VAL A 45 20.50 6.36 -12.70
C VAL A 45 19.67 7.58 -12.32
N ASP A 46 19.29 7.71 -11.05
CA ASP A 46 18.53 8.87 -10.53
C ASP A 46 19.31 10.17 -10.77
N LYS A 47 20.61 10.14 -10.45
CA LYS A 47 21.53 11.25 -10.67
C LYS A 47 21.66 11.64 -12.14
N LEU A 48 21.87 10.65 -13.02
CA LEU A 48 22.05 10.89 -14.45
C LEU A 48 20.80 11.48 -15.10
N VAL A 49 19.61 11.09 -14.65
CA VAL A 49 18.34 11.66 -15.12
C VAL A 49 18.20 13.11 -14.68
N TRP A 50 18.51 13.42 -13.41
CA TRP A 50 18.53 14.80 -12.91
C TRP A 50 19.52 15.68 -13.68
N GLU A 51 20.76 15.21 -13.84
CA GLU A 51 21.80 15.94 -14.56
C GLU A 51 21.43 16.17 -16.03
N ALA A 52 20.81 15.19 -16.70
CA ALA A 52 20.29 15.35 -18.06
C ALA A 52 19.16 16.38 -18.13
N TYR A 53 18.24 16.35 -17.17
CA TYR A 53 17.14 17.30 -17.05
C TYR A 53 17.66 18.75 -16.91
N GLU A 54 18.64 18.99 -16.03
CA GLU A 54 19.27 20.30 -15.90
C GLU A 54 20.08 20.68 -17.14
N TYR A 55 20.85 19.75 -17.71
CA TYR A 55 21.67 19.97 -18.91
C TYR A 55 20.84 20.45 -20.11
N PHE A 56 19.61 19.96 -20.25
CA PHE A 56 18.71 20.34 -21.33
C PHE A 56 17.71 21.46 -20.96
N ASN A 57 18.00 22.24 -19.93
CA ASN A 57 17.20 23.39 -19.45
C ASN A 57 15.77 22.99 -19.06
N ASP A 58 15.65 22.12 -18.07
CA ASP A 58 14.37 21.70 -17.50
C ASP A 58 13.42 21.04 -18.53
N ASP A 59 13.97 20.16 -19.38
CA ASP A 59 13.21 19.48 -20.45
C ASP A 59 12.07 18.63 -19.85
N ASP A 60 10.82 19.04 -20.10
CA ASP A 60 9.61 18.45 -19.52
C ASP A 60 9.46 16.96 -19.87
N ALA A 61 9.89 16.53 -21.07
CA ALA A 61 9.83 15.13 -21.43
C ALA A 61 10.73 14.29 -20.52
N ILE A 62 11.93 14.78 -20.19
CA ILE A 62 12.83 14.08 -19.25
C ILE A 62 12.20 14.03 -17.86
N ARG A 63 11.58 15.13 -17.43
CA ARG A 63 10.90 15.22 -16.13
C ARG A 63 9.82 14.15 -15.96
N THR A 64 9.01 13.88 -16.98
CA THR A 64 7.79 13.06 -16.87
C THR A 64 7.91 11.62 -17.39
N SER A 65 9.05 11.23 -17.97
CA SER A 65 9.16 9.92 -18.65
C SER A 65 9.71 8.79 -17.78
N PHE A 66 10.39 9.12 -16.68
CA PHE A 66 11.12 8.14 -15.86
C PHE A 66 10.61 8.15 -14.43
N TYR A 67 10.23 6.96 -13.97
CA TYR A 67 9.69 6.71 -12.64
C TYR A 67 10.59 5.74 -11.88
N ASP A 68 10.41 5.69 -10.56
CA ASP A 68 10.97 4.61 -9.76
C ASP A 68 10.43 3.24 -10.17
N ASN A 69 11.01 2.18 -9.60
CA ASN A 69 10.63 0.80 -9.91
C ASN A 69 9.20 0.43 -9.48
N GLU A 70 8.61 1.21 -8.55
CA GLU A 70 7.19 1.07 -8.16
C GLU A 70 6.26 1.84 -9.12
N GLY A 71 6.79 2.67 -10.02
CA GLY A 71 6.03 3.47 -10.98
C GLY A 71 5.29 4.65 -10.34
N LYS A 72 5.73 5.11 -9.17
CA LYS A 72 5.02 6.08 -8.34
C LYS A 72 5.65 7.46 -8.36
N ASP A 73 6.97 7.54 -8.22
CA ASP A 73 7.69 8.81 -8.11
C ASP A 73 8.58 9.06 -9.33
N LEU A 74 8.55 10.29 -9.86
CA LEU A 74 9.43 10.72 -10.94
C LEU A 74 10.89 10.79 -10.47
N LEU A 75 11.82 10.26 -11.26
CA LEU A 75 13.24 10.22 -10.88
C LEU A 75 13.84 11.61 -10.67
N VAL A 76 13.44 12.59 -11.49
CA VAL A 76 13.83 14.00 -11.31
C VAL A 76 13.39 14.53 -9.95
N ASP A 77 12.14 14.28 -9.55
CA ASP A 77 11.61 14.78 -8.28
C ASP A 77 12.20 14.04 -7.07
N ARG A 78 12.60 12.76 -7.22
CA ARG A 78 13.30 11.99 -6.19
C ARG A 78 14.70 12.50 -5.93
N TYR A 79 15.49 12.75 -6.98
CA TYR A 79 16.88 13.21 -6.84
C TYR A 79 16.98 14.67 -6.40
N ARG A 80 15.94 15.48 -6.62
CA ARG A 80 15.94 16.90 -6.24
C ARG A 80 16.33 17.15 -4.78
N VAL A 81 15.86 16.31 -3.85
CA VAL A 81 16.22 16.43 -2.42
C VAL A 81 17.70 16.16 -2.21
N ASP A 82 18.25 15.13 -2.84
CA ASP A 82 19.68 14.82 -2.79
C ASP A 82 20.53 15.96 -3.36
N HIS A 83 20.16 16.48 -4.53
CA HIS A 83 20.84 17.62 -5.14
C HIS A 83 20.86 18.83 -4.21
N LEU A 84 19.72 19.20 -3.62
CA LEU A 84 19.61 20.35 -2.71
C LEU A 84 20.44 20.16 -1.43
N LEU A 85 20.54 18.92 -0.93
CA LEU A 85 21.44 18.58 0.18
C LEU A 85 22.92 18.66 -0.22
N GLU A 86 23.28 18.21 -1.43
CA GLU A 86 24.64 18.23 -1.97
C GLU A 86 25.16 19.66 -2.18
N VAL A 87 24.33 20.56 -2.69
CA VAL A 87 24.69 21.98 -2.88
C VAL A 87 24.49 22.83 -1.61
N GLY A 88 23.87 22.27 -0.57
CA GLY A 88 23.61 22.95 0.71
C GLY A 88 22.53 24.03 0.65
N ASP A 89 21.62 23.98 -0.33
CA ASP A 89 20.52 24.95 -0.45
C ASP A 89 19.34 24.58 0.47
N ASN A 90 19.51 24.91 1.75
CA ASN A 90 18.49 24.70 2.77
C ASN A 90 17.19 25.47 2.51
N ALA A 91 17.24 26.63 1.84
CA ALA A 91 16.02 27.42 1.60
C ALA A 91 15.09 26.69 0.64
N SER A 92 15.61 26.26 -0.52
CA SER A 92 14.86 25.51 -1.52
C SER A 92 14.50 24.11 -1.02
N LEU A 93 15.39 23.45 -0.26
CA LEU A 93 15.13 22.13 0.32
C LEU A 93 13.89 22.14 1.21
N PHE A 94 13.86 23.01 2.22
CA PHE A 94 12.72 23.03 3.15
C PHE A 94 11.46 23.61 2.51
N SER A 95 11.58 24.49 1.51
CA SER A 95 10.42 24.87 0.69
C SER A 95 9.79 23.67 -0.02
N LEU A 96 10.61 22.83 -0.66
CA LEU A 96 10.15 21.61 -1.32
C LEU A 96 9.50 20.64 -0.34
N LEU A 97 10.11 20.41 0.83
CA LEU A 97 9.55 19.53 1.86
C LEU A 97 8.21 20.05 2.40
N HIS A 98 8.06 21.35 2.61
CA HIS A 98 6.79 21.97 3.03
C HIS A 98 5.69 21.82 1.98
N ASP A 99 6.03 21.90 0.69
CA ASP A 99 5.07 21.64 -0.39
C ASP A 99 4.66 20.15 -0.45
N LYS A 100 5.60 19.22 -0.24
CA LYS A 100 5.30 17.79 -0.11
C LYS A 100 4.44 17.49 1.13
N LEU A 101 4.70 18.16 2.25
CA LEU A 101 3.89 18.07 3.47
C LEU A 101 2.44 18.50 3.20
N ARG A 102 2.24 19.67 2.56
CA ARG A 102 0.91 20.15 2.16
C ARG A 102 0.19 19.19 1.21
N THR A 103 0.91 18.59 0.27
CA THR A 103 0.38 17.58 -0.67
C THR A 103 -0.08 16.33 0.08
N SER A 104 0.71 15.88 1.04
CA SER A 104 0.40 14.73 1.90
C SER A 104 -0.81 15.00 2.81
N GLU A 105 -0.92 16.21 3.38
CA GLU A 105 -2.09 16.64 4.15
C GLU A 105 -3.37 16.59 3.32
N GLY A 106 -3.31 17.13 2.08
CA GLY A 106 -4.42 17.10 1.15
C GLY A 106 -4.85 15.67 0.81
N THR A 107 -3.89 14.78 0.61
CA THR A 107 -4.13 13.35 0.31
C THR A 107 -4.77 12.62 1.49
N LEU A 108 -4.26 12.83 2.71
CA LEU A 108 -4.84 12.26 3.93
C LEU A 108 -6.26 12.80 4.20
N SER A 109 -6.50 14.08 3.94
CA SER A 109 -7.82 14.69 4.06
C SER A 109 -8.81 14.12 3.04
N ARG A 110 -8.35 13.90 1.80
CA ARG A 110 -9.15 13.23 0.76
C ARG A 110 -9.49 11.79 1.16
N LEU A 111 -8.53 11.05 1.71
CA LEU A 111 -8.75 9.70 2.22
C LEU A 111 -9.81 9.69 3.34
N ASP A 112 -9.76 10.63 4.29
CA ASP A 112 -10.78 10.73 5.34
C ASP A 112 -12.18 11.02 4.77
N GLY A 113 -12.26 11.82 3.71
CA GLY A 113 -13.48 12.05 2.92
C GLY A 113 -14.01 10.76 2.28
N ILE A 114 -13.18 10.04 1.52
CA ILE A 114 -13.53 8.77 0.87
C ILE A 114 -13.97 7.72 1.91
N LEU A 115 -13.26 7.64 3.04
CA LEU A 115 -13.60 6.74 4.14
C LEU A 115 -14.95 7.09 4.75
N SER A 116 -15.24 8.37 4.92
CA SER A 116 -16.53 8.82 5.46
C SER A 116 -17.69 8.48 4.53
N GLU A 117 -17.50 8.62 3.21
CA GLU A 117 -18.49 8.24 2.19
C GLU A 117 -18.68 6.71 2.11
N THR A 118 -17.59 5.94 2.09
CA THR A 118 -17.60 4.48 2.08
C THR A 118 -18.24 3.90 3.35
N MET A 119 -18.15 4.64 4.47
CA MET A 119 -18.83 4.30 5.72
C MET A 119 -20.27 4.82 5.86
N GLY A 120 -20.83 5.46 4.83
CA GLY A 120 -22.20 5.94 4.83
C GLY A 120 -23.25 4.85 5.05
N ASP A 121 -24.44 5.26 5.51
CA ASP A 121 -25.54 4.37 5.90
C ASP A 121 -26.04 3.43 4.78
N SER A 122 -25.81 3.78 3.51
CA SER A 122 -26.19 2.97 2.35
C SER A 122 -25.27 1.75 2.14
N VAL A 123 -23.95 1.89 2.31
CA VAL A 123 -22.98 0.84 1.95
C VAL A 123 -22.80 -0.20 3.06
N ILE A 124 -22.93 0.23 4.32
CA ILE A 124 -22.68 -0.63 5.51
C ILE A 124 -23.94 -1.34 6.01
N ASN A 125 -25.14 -0.84 5.69
CA ASN A 125 -26.40 -1.47 6.07
C ASN A 125 -26.98 -2.33 4.94
N VAL A 126 -26.15 -3.23 4.40
CA VAL A 126 -26.56 -4.26 3.42
C VAL A 126 -27.82 -5.01 3.89
N THR A 127 -27.95 -5.20 5.20
CA THR A 127 -29.11 -5.79 5.88
C THR A 127 -30.43 -5.04 5.59
N ASN A 128 -30.41 -3.71 5.54
CA ASN A 128 -31.59 -2.89 5.28
C ASN A 128 -31.98 -2.92 3.80
N ILE A 129 -31.00 -2.88 2.91
CA ILE A 129 -31.21 -2.95 1.45
C ILE A 129 -31.81 -4.30 1.06
N ILE A 130 -31.30 -5.39 1.63
CA ILE A 130 -31.78 -6.75 1.40
C ILE A 130 -33.26 -6.94 1.79
N ASN A 131 -33.74 -6.24 2.82
CA ASN A 131 -35.12 -6.36 3.28
C ASN A 131 -36.14 -5.74 2.31
N VAL A 132 -35.71 -4.84 1.43
CA VAL A 132 -36.57 -4.11 0.47
C VAL A 132 -36.62 -4.80 -0.91
N ILE A 133 -35.65 -5.66 -1.22
CA ILE A 133 -35.52 -6.36 -2.51
C ILE A 133 -36.52 -7.53 -2.61
N LYS A 134 -37.44 -7.52 -3.58
CA LYS A 134 -38.43 -8.61 -3.81
C LYS A 134 -38.54 -8.95 -5.32
N GLY A 135 -38.78 -10.23 -5.63
CA GLY A 135 -39.05 -10.70 -6.99
C GLY A 135 -37.87 -10.64 -7.96
N THR A 136 -38.12 -10.78 -9.27
CA THR A 136 -37.11 -10.82 -10.35
C THR A 136 -36.38 -9.49 -10.57
N GLN A 137 -37.00 -8.35 -10.23
CA GLN A 137 -36.31 -7.05 -10.09
C GLN A 137 -35.23 -7.08 -9.01
N GLY A 138 -35.27 -8.08 -8.11
CA GLY A 138 -34.31 -8.20 -7.04
C GLY A 138 -32.91 -8.59 -7.48
N VAL A 139 -32.78 -9.38 -8.54
CA VAL A 139 -31.47 -9.77 -9.11
C VAL A 139 -30.73 -8.56 -9.65
N VAL A 140 -31.44 -7.67 -10.37
CA VAL A 140 -30.87 -6.41 -10.90
C VAL A 140 -30.39 -5.51 -9.76
N LYS A 141 -31.22 -5.31 -8.74
CA LYS A 141 -30.86 -4.49 -7.57
C LYS A 141 -29.66 -5.05 -6.79
N ILE A 142 -29.54 -6.37 -6.66
CA ILE A 142 -28.38 -7.00 -6.01
C ILE A 142 -27.10 -6.73 -6.82
N LYS A 143 -27.17 -6.83 -8.14
CA LYS A 143 -26.03 -6.52 -9.02
C LYS A 143 -25.61 -5.05 -8.92
N GLU A 144 -26.58 -4.13 -8.94
CA GLU A 144 -26.34 -2.69 -8.77
C GLU A 144 -25.68 -2.37 -7.41
N GLU A 145 -26.18 -2.99 -6.33
CA GLU A 145 -25.64 -2.80 -4.98
C GLU A 145 -24.21 -3.35 -4.86
N ALA A 146 -23.97 -4.58 -5.33
CA ALA A 146 -22.63 -5.18 -5.34
C ALA A 146 -21.64 -4.34 -6.16
N SER A 147 -22.09 -3.79 -7.29
CA SER A 147 -21.27 -2.92 -8.14
C SER A 147 -20.95 -1.59 -7.46
N THR A 148 -21.91 -0.98 -6.78
CA THR A 148 -21.72 0.26 -6.02
C THR A 148 -20.73 0.03 -4.89
N MET A 149 -20.89 -1.05 -4.13
CA MET A 149 -20.01 -1.42 -3.04
C MET A 149 -18.58 -1.69 -3.50
N PHE A 150 -18.41 -2.43 -4.60
CA PHE A 150 -17.10 -2.69 -5.20
C PHE A 150 -16.42 -1.40 -5.71
N SER A 151 -17.18 -0.49 -6.33
CA SER A 151 -16.66 0.80 -6.81
C SER A 151 -16.13 1.66 -5.66
N LEU A 152 -16.93 1.85 -4.61
CA LEU A 152 -16.53 2.65 -3.44
C LEU A 152 -15.36 2.02 -2.69
N TYR A 153 -15.35 0.69 -2.58
CA TYR A 153 -14.22 -0.03 -2.01
C TYR A 153 -12.93 0.16 -2.82
N SER A 154 -13.01 0.08 -4.15
CA SER A 154 -11.87 0.29 -5.04
C SER A 154 -11.31 1.70 -4.91
N GLU A 155 -12.19 2.71 -4.82
CA GLU A 155 -11.81 4.09 -4.57
C GLU A 155 -11.13 4.27 -3.21
N MET A 156 -11.66 3.65 -2.15
CA MET A 156 -11.04 3.65 -0.82
C MET A 156 -9.64 3.01 -0.83
N VAL A 157 -9.49 1.85 -1.47
CA VAL A 157 -8.18 1.19 -1.61
C VAL A 157 -7.19 2.09 -2.32
N GLY A 158 -7.60 2.70 -3.45
CA GLY A 158 -6.75 3.65 -4.18
C GLY A 158 -6.40 4.89 -3.35
N GLY A 159 -7.36 5.42 -2.59
CA GLY A 159 -7.14 6.55 -1.68
C GLY A 159 -6.15 6.23 -0.57
N TYR A 160 -6.20 5.02 0.00
CA TYR A 160 -5.24 4.58 1.01
C TYR A 160 -3.85 4.36 0.41
N ASP A 161 -3.76 3.69 -0.75
CA ASP A 161 -2.48 3.44 -1.43
C ASP A 161 -1.76 4.75 -1.76
N GLU A 162 -2.50 5.76 -2.22
CA GLU A 162 -1.96 7.11 -2.45
C GLU A 162 -1.49 7.78 -1.15
N ALA A 163 -2.30 7.72 -0.07
CA ALA A 163 -1.90 8.31 1.21
C ALA A 163 -0.66 7.63 1.82
N LYS A 164 -0.60 6.30 1.74
CA LYS A 164 0.56 5.49 2.09
C LYS A 164 1.78 5.95 1.30
N HIS A 165 1.65 6.09 -0.01
CA HIS A 165 2.74 6.51 -0.90
C HIS A 165 3.30 7.87 -0.50
N GLN A 166 2.43 8.87 -0.32
CA GLN A 166 2.84 10.22 0.09
C GLN A 166 3.56 10.24 1.44
N VAL A 167 3.07 9.49 2.43
CA VAL A 167 3.72 9.38 3.75
C VAL A 167 5.07 8.66 3.63
N LYS A 168 5.17 7.58 2.84
CA LYS A 168 6.44 6.86 2.59
C LYS A 168 7.46 7.79 1.93
N SER A 169 7.06 8.54 0.89
CA SER A 169 7.92 9.51 0.20
C SER A 169 8.45 10.59 1.14
N LEU A 170 7.60 11.15 2.01
CA LEU A 170 8.02 12.11 3.06
C LEU A 170 9.02 11.51 4.06
N ILE A 171 8.81 10.26 4.47
CA ILE A 171 9.74 9.56 5.36
C ILE A 171 11.10 9.42 4.69
N THR A 172 11.13 8.97 3.43
CA THR A 172 12.36 8.83 2.65
C THR A 172 13.12 10.15 2.57
N ASP A 173 12.44 11.25 2.25
CA ASP A 173 13.07 12.57 2.20
C ASP A 173 13.57 13.03 3.57
N PHE A 174 12.80 12.82 4.64
CA PHE A 174 13.23 13.13 5.99
C PHE A 174 14.47 12.31 6.40
N VAL A 175 14.56 11.04 6.02
CA VAL A 175 15.72 10.19 6.27
C VAL A 175 16.96 10.78 5.59
N LYS A 176 16.87 11.29 4.36
CA LYS A 176 17.99 11.97 3.68
C LYS A 176 18.45 13.22 4.43
N VAL A 177 17.50 14.04 4.91
CA VAL A 177 17.82 15.22 5.74
C VAL A 177 18.50 14.79 7.05
N ARG A 178 17.97 13.76 7.71
CA ARG A 178 18.52 13.18 8.94
C ARG A 178 19.95 12.67 8.75
N GLU A 179 20.23 12.03 7.62
CA GLU A 179 21.58 11.58 7.26
C GLU A 179 22.54 12.75 7.07
N SER A 180 22.12 13.82 6.39
CA SER A 180 22.92 15.05 6.28
C SER A 180 23.25 15.67 7.64
N VAL A 181 22.29 15.69 8.57
CA VAL A 181 22.53 16.11 9.96
C VAL A 181 23.52 15.19 10.68
N CYS A 182 23.44 13.88 10.46
CA CYS A 182 24.40 12.91 10.99
C CYS A 182 25.82 13.13 10.44
N ASP A 183 25.95 13.50 9.16
CA ASP A 183 27.24 13.83 8.53
C ASP A 183 27.85 15.08 9.15
N ILE A 184 27.04 16.11 9.38
CA ILE A 184 27.45 17.31 10.12
C ILE A 184 27.95 16.86 11.50
N TYR A 185 27.17 16.10 12.27
CA TYR A 185 27.59 15.59 13.58
C TYR A 185 28.95 14.88 13.55
N ARG A 186 29.13 13.93 12.62
CA ARG A 186 30.38 13.13 12.47
C ARG A 186 31.58 14.03 12.19
N ARG A 187 31.46 14.97 11.24
CA ARG A 187 32.54 15.91 10.89
C ARG A 187 32.92 16.80 12.06
N TYR A 188 31.92 17.34 12.77
CA TYR A 188 32.17 18.25 13.88
C TYR A 188 32.74 17.54 15.12
N ALA A 189 32.24 16.34 15.42
CA ALA A 189 32.74 15.51 16.52
C ALA A 189 34.22 15.14 16.32
N LEU A 190 34.64 14.84 15.09
CA LEU A 190 36.04 14.49 14.80
C LEU A 190 37.03 15.61 15.16
N VAL A 191 36.70 16.87 14.87
CA VAL A 191 37.60 17.99 15.21
C VAL A 191 37.68 18.22 16.72
N LEU A 192 36.57 18.05 17.45
CA LEU A 192 36.60 18.14 18.91
C LEU A 192 37.41 16.99 19.53
N THR A 193 37.31 15.79 18.98
CA THR A 193 38.15 14.66 19.39
C THR A 193 39.62 14.92 19.06
N ASP A 194 39.94 15.52 17.90
CA ASP A 194 41.32 15.89 17.57
C ASP A 194 41.91 16.90 18.56
N ALA A 195 41.07 17.83 19.04
CA ALA A 195 41.49 18.90 19.93
C ALA A 195 41.65 18.47 21.41
N PHE A 196 40.77 17.59 21.88
CA PHE A 196 40.69 17.26 23.31
C PHE A 196 40.97 15.78 23.60
N GLY A 197 41.23 14.98 22.56
CA GLY A 197 41.48 13.55 22.68
C GLY A 197 40.36 12.82 23.42
N ASP A 198 40.75 11.90 24.29
CA ASP A 198 39.83 11.04 25.05
C ASP A 198 38.93 11.78 26.04
N SER A 199 39.19 13.07 26.30
CA SER A 199 38.30 13.92 27.09
C SER A 199 36.97 14.21 26.39
N ILE A 200 36.91 14.09 25.05
CA ILE A 200 35.68 14.17 24.26
C ILE A 200 35.32 12.77 23.74
N LYS A 201 34.13 12.29 24.12
CA LYS A 201 33.58 11.01 23.67
C LYS A 201 32.51 11.26 22.61
N ALA A 202 32.85 11.01 21.35
CA ALA A 202 31.90 11.02 20.24
C ALA A 202 31.03 9.76 20.29
N ILE A 203 29.75 9.91 20.62
CA ILE A 203 28.78 8.80 20.66
C ILE A 203 28.05 8.75 19.32
N SER A 204 28.09 7.63 18.61
CA SER A 204 27.33 7.49 17.36
C SER A 204 25.82 7.60 17.64
N PRO A 205 25.06 8.39 16.86
CA PRO A 205 23.61 8.43 17.00
C PRO A 205 22.98 7.04 16.80
N GLU A 206 21.96 6.71 17.59
CA GLU A 206 21.16 5.50 17.39
C GLU A 206 20.14 5.75 16.27
N LEU A 207 20.40 5.23 15.08
CA LEU A 207 19.55 5.46 13.91
C LEU A 207 18.33 4.52 13.94
N PHE A 208 17.13 5.10 13.86
CA PHE A 208 15.90 4.33 13.68
C PHE A 208 15.75 3.86 12.23
N ASP A 209 15.39 2.60 12.06
CA ASP A 209 15.09 1.98 10.78
C ASP A 209 13.64 2.29 10.36
N PHE A 210 13.48 3.24 9.45
CA PHE A 210 12.18 3.64 8.93
C PHE A 210 11.63 2.65 7.88
N ASP A 211 12.47 1.80 7.30
CA ASP A 211 12.05 0.77 6.34
C ASP A 211 11.34 -0.40 7.04
N SER A 212 11.53 -0.54 8.36
CA SER A 212 10.80 -1.49 9.21
C SER A 212 9.30 -1.20 9.38
N ILE A 213 8.79 -0.07 8.85
CA ILE A 213 7.37 0.28 8.93
C ILE A 213 6.56 -0.63 8.00
N GLU A 214 5.61 -1.36 8.57
CA GLU A 214 4.66 -2.18 7.86
C GLU A 214 3.53 -1.34 7.25
N TRP A 215 3.02 -1.81 6.11
CA TRP A 215 1.93 -1.19 5.35
C TRP A 215 0.84 -2.20 5.04
N LEU A 216 -0.42 -1.77 4.97
CA LEU A 216 -1.50 -2.67 4.58
C LEU A 216 -1.34 -3.12 3.12
N ASP A 217 -1.50 -4.43 2.89
CA ASP A 217 -1.61 -5.01 1.55
C ASP A 217 -3.02 -4.78 0.96
N VAL A 218 -3.30 -3.53 0.61
CA VAL A 218 -4.58 -3.16 0.02
C VAL A 218 -4.78 -3.72 -1.38
N HIS A 219 -3.70 -4.12 -2.07
CA HIS A 219 -3.79 -4.76 -3.37
C HIS A 219 -4.34 -6.18 -3.26
N GLY A 220 -3.77 -7.00 -2.36
CA GLY A 220 -4.28 -8.33 -2.05
C GLY A 220 -5.72 -8.29 -1.53
N MET A 221 -6.05 -7.30 -0.69
CA MET A 221 -7.43 -7.06 -0.23
C MET A 221 -8.40 -6.80 -1.40
N LEU A 222 -8.04 -5.92 -2.34
CA LEU A 222 -8.85 -5.64 -3.53
C LEU A 222 -9.01 -6.83 -4.47
N GLN A 223 -7.94 -7.61 -4.68
CA GLN A 223 -8.01 -8.82 -5.50
C GLN A 223 -8.98 -9.84 -4.91
N ASN A 224 -8.92 -10.07 -3.60
CA ASN A 224 -9.84 -10.99 -2.91
C ASN A 224 -11.30 -10.53 -3.04
N LEU A 225 -11.57 -9.24 -2.81
CA LEU A 225 -12.92 -8.71 -2.92
C LEU A 225 -13.45 -8.75 -4.37
N LYS A 226 -12.58 -8.52 -5.35
CA LYS A 226 -12.93 -8.61 -6.78
C LYS A 226 -13.45 -10.00 -7.15
N LEU A 227 -12.84 -11.07 -6.61
CA LEU A 227 -13.32 -12.44 -6.83
C LEU A 227 -14.73 -12.66 -6.29
N ASP A 228 -15.04 -12.14 -5.09
CA ASP A 228 -16.37 -12.21 -4.50
C ASP A 228 -17.42 -11.44 -5.33
N TYR A 229 -17.05 -10.25 -5.82
CA TYR A 229 -17.89 -9.45 -6.71
C TYR A 229 -18.14 -10.15 -8.06
N GLU A 230 -17.10 -10.68 -8.72
CA GLU A 230 -17.21 -11.36 -10.01
C GLU A 230 -18.15 -12.58 -9.91
N LYS A 231 -18.06 -13.34 -8.81
CA LYS A 231 -18.97 -14.45 -8.51
C LYS A 231 -20.44 -13.99 -8.41
N ILE A 232 -20.73 -12.89 -7.71
CA ILE A 232 -22.09 -12.34 -7.63
C ILE A 232 -22.57 -11.88 -9.01
N SER A 233 -21.71 -11.17 -9.76
CA SER A 233 -22.04 -10.66 -11.09
C SER A 233 -22.32 -11.77 -12.11
N GLU A 234 -21.54 -12.85 -12.08
CA GLU A 234 -21.72 -14.04 -12.92
C GLU A 234 -23.02 -14.78 -12.57
N LYS A 235 -23.27 -15.00 -11.27
CA LYS A 235 -24.54 -15.62 -10.80
C LYS A 235 -25.74 -14.78 -11.21
N CYS A 236 -25.69 -13.45 -11.03
CA CYS A 236 -26.75 -12.55 -11.47
C CYS A 236 -26.99 -12.64 -12.98
N SER A 237 -25.94 -12.66 -13.80
CA SER A 237 -26.05 -12.73 -15.25
C SER A 237 -26.65 -14.07 -15.71
N THR A 238 -26.20 -15.18 -15.11
CA THR A 238 -26.75 -16.52 -15.33
C THR A 238 -28.22 -16.61 -14.92
N LEU A 239 -28.58 -16.04 -13.77
CA LEU A 239 -29.94 -16.01 -13.26
C LEU A 239 -30.88 -15.14 -14.11
N MET A 240 -30.41 -14.00 -14.61
CA MET A 240 -31.20 -13.17 -15.52
C MET A 240 -31.51 -13.90 -16.83
N SER A 241 -30.54 -14.62 -17.40
CA SER A 241 -30.75 -15.45 -18.58
C SER A 241 -31.72 -16.59 -18.28
N SER A 242 -31.49 -17.32 -17.18
CA SER A 242 -32.30 -18.48 -16.81
C SER A 242 -33.73 -18.11 -16.42
N ILE A 243 -33.96 -16.96 -15.77
CA ILE A 243 -35.31 -16.45 -15.45
C ILE A 243 -36.08 -16.13 -16.73
N SER A 244 -35.42 -15.53 -17.73
CA SER A 244 -36.05 -15.22 -19.03
C SER A 244 -36.42 -16.49 -19.80
N ASP A 245 -35.47 -17.42 -19.91
CA ASP A 245 -35.66 -18.71 -20.60
C ASP A 245 -36.70 -19.58 -19.89
N SER A 246 -36.61 -19.67 -18.56
CA SER A 246 -37.54 -20.46 -17.74
C SER A 246 -38.94 -19.87 -17.70
N PHE A 247 -39.11 -18.54 -17.79
CA PHE A 247 -40.43 -17.92 -17.91
C PHE A 247 -41.10 -18.30 -19.25
N GLY A 248 -40.36 -18.24 -20.36
CA GLY A 248 -40.83 -18.71 -21.66
C GLY A 248 -41.18 -20.20 -21.66
N GLN A 249 -40.34 -21.03 -21.03
CA GLN A 249 -40.62 -22.46 -20.86
C GLN A 249 -41.82 -22.73 -19.94
N SER A 250 -41.96 -21.98 -18.85
CA SER A 250 -43.06 -22.12 -17.89
C SER A 250 -44.39 -21.68 -18.49
N LEU A 251 -44.40 -20.63 -19.32
CA LEU A 251 -45.58 -20.23 -20.10
C LEU A 251 -45.97 -21.31 -21.12
N ASN A 252 -44.98 -21.90 -21.80
CA ASN A 252 -45.19 -23.01 -22.73
C ASN A 252 -45.68 -24.28 -22.03
N LEU A 253 -45.13 -24.62 -20.85
CA LEU A 253 -45.53 -25.75 -20.01
C LEU A 253 -46.93 -25.53 -19.45
N ALA A 254 -47.23 -24.35 -18.89
CA ALA A 254 -48.56 -23.97 -18.43
C ALA A 254 -49.60 -24.04 -19.58
N SER A 255 -49.23 -23.58 -20.77
CA SER A 255 -50.09 -23.69 -21.97
C SER A 255 -50.30 -25.14 -22.43
N ARG A 256 -49.26 -25.98 -22.36
CA ARG A 256 -49.35 -27.41 -22.67
C ARG A 256 -50.17 -28.17 -21.64
N SER A 257 -49.97 -27.94 -20.35
CA SER A 257 -50.76 -28.52 -19.26
C SER A 257 -52.23 -28.11 -19.32
N TYR A 258 -52.52 -26.85 -19.65
CA TYR A 258 -53.88 -26.37 -19.90
C TYR A 258 -54.55 -27.07 -21.10
N ARG A 259 -53.79 -27.33 -22.18
CA ARG A 259 -54.30 -28.02 -23.39
C ARG A 259 -54.37 -29.55 -23.25
N ALA A 260 -53.55 -30.13 -22.38
CA ALA A 260 -53.44 -31.58 -22.19
C ALA A 260 -54.41 -32.13 -21.13
N ALA A 261 -54.90 -31.29 -20.22
CA ALA A 261 -55.89 -31.68 -19.23
C ALA A 261 -57.26 -31.97 -19.88
N GLY A 262 -57.90 -33.06 -19.47
CA GLY A 262 -59.24 -33.44 -19.97
C GLY A 262 -60.37 -32.51 -19.50
N ASN A 263 -60.09 -31.63 -18.53
CA ASN A 263 -60.98 -30.66 -17.91
C ASN A 263 -60.26 -29.28 -17.84
N LYS A 264 -60.96 -28.20 -18.21
CA LYS A 264 -60.39 -26.84 -18.29
C LYS A 264 -60.00 -26.27 -16.93
N GLN A 265 -60.78 -26.54 -15.88
CA GLN A 265 -60.47 -26.09 -14.51
C GLN A 265 -59.22 -26.81 -13.99
N MET A 266 -59.07 -28.12 -14.24
CA MET A 266 -57.86 -28.87 -13.90
C MET A 266 -56.62 -28.33 -14.61
N GLY A 267 -56.74 -28.01 -15.90
CA GLY A 267 -55.68 -27.36 -16.66
C GLY A 267 -55.24 -26.00 -16.12
N LEU A 268 -56.17 -25.21 -15.57
CA LEU A 268 -55.89 -23.91 -14.94
C LEU A 268 -55.18 -24.07 -13.58
N VAL A 269 -55.60 -25.03 -12.75
CA VAL A 269 -54.97 -25.31 -11.45
C VAL A 269 -53.52 -25.77 -11.65
N LEU A 270 -53.28 -26.69 -12.60
CA LEU A 270 -51.93 -27.15 -12.94
C LEU A 270 -51.05 -26.04 -13.51
N ALA A 271 -51.59 -25.18 -14.37
CA ALA A 271 -50.88 -24.00 -14.87
C ALA A 271 -50.50 -23.03 -13.74
N GLY A 272 -51.42 -22.79 -12.80
CA GLY A 272 -51.18 -21.95 -11.62
C GLY A 272 -50.08 -22.50 -10.69
N LEU A 273 -50.08 -23.80 -10.41
CA LEU A 273 -49.06 -24.45 -9.58
C LEU A 273 -47.67 -24.45 -10.22
N ASN A 274 -47.59 -24.65 -11.53
CA ASN A 274 -46.33 -24.58 -12.27
C ASN A 274 -45.77 -23.14 -12.29
N MET A 275 -46.62 -22.12 -12.46
CA MET A 275 -46.21 -20.73 -12.32
C MET A 275 -45.78 -20.39 -10.88
N LEU A 276 -46.48 -20.90 -9.86
CA LEU A 276 -46.10 -20.70 -8.47
C LEU A 276 -44.73 -21.32 -8.16
N THR A 277 -44.47 -22.54 -8.64
CA THR A 277 -43.16 -23.21 -8.53
C THR A 277 -42.05 -22.37 -9.17
N HIS A 278 -42.29 -21.77 -10.34
CA HIS A 278 -41.35 -20.86 -11.00
C HIS A 278 -41.06 -19.60 -10.15
N TYR A 279 -42.10 -18.93 -9.65
CA TYR A 279 -41.93 -17.74 -8.80
C TYR A 279 -41.18 -18.04 -7.49
N VAL A 280 -41.48 -19.19 -6.88
CA VAL A 280 -40.79 -19.64 -5.66
C VAL A 280 -39.33 -19.97 -5.94
N GLY A 281 -39.02 -20.63 -7.07
CA GLY A 281 -37.64 -20.89 -7.49
C GLY A 281 -36.84 -19.60 -7.74
N ALA A 282 -37.43 -18.62 -8.43
CA ALA A 282 -36.80 -17.30 -8.64
C ALA A 282 -36.59 -16.55 -7.31
N ALA A 283 -37.53 -16.66 -6.37
CA ALA A 283 -37.40 -16.09 -5.03
C ALA A 283 -36.29 -16.77 -4.21
N GLN A 284 -36.11 -18.08 -4.35
CA GLN A 284 -35.03 -18.83 -3.68
C GLN A 284 -33.66 -18.39 -4.20
N ALA A 285 -33.48 -18.34 -5.52
CA ALA A 285 -32.21 -17.90 -6.10
C ALA A 285 -31.90 -16.43 -5.76
N THR A 286 -32.93 -15.58 -5.67
CA THR A 286 -32.76 -14.20 -5.18
C THR A 286 -32.34 -14.17 -3.70
N ALA A 287 -32.83 -15.09 -2.87
CA ALA A 287 -32.41 -15.22 -1.48
C ALA A 287 -30.95 -15.69 -1.34
N GLU A 288 -30.51 -16.61 -2.18
CA GLU A 288 -29.11 -17.06 -2.24
C GLU A 288 -28.16 -15.94 -2.68
N LEU A 289 -28.54 -15.16 -3.70
CA LEU A 289 -27.80 -13.95 -4.10
C LEU A 289 -27.72 -12.91 -2.98
N LYS A 290 -28.79 -12.75 -2.18
CA LYS A 290 -28.77 -11.89 -1.00
C LYS A 290 -27.79 -12.40 0.05
N GLN A 291 -27.63 -13.71 0.22
CA GLN A 291 -26.64 -14.28 1.14
C GLN A 291 -25.21 -13.97 0.66
N ASP A 292 -24.92 -14.13 -0.64
CA ASP A 292 -23.62 -13.74 -1.21
C ASP A 292 -23.36 -12.24 -1.02
N LEU A 293 -24.38 -11.37 -1.20
CA LEU A 293 -24.26 -9.93 -0.95
C LEU A 293 -23.99 -9.60 0.53
N VAL A 294 -24.60 -10.31 1.48
CA VAL A 294 -24.26 -10.17 2.92
C VAL A 294 -22.80 -10.55 3.17
N ALA A 295 -22.31 -11.63 2.56
CA ALA A 295 -20.93 -12.06 2.71
C ALA A 295 -19.96 -11.00 2.17
N LEU A 296 -20.22 -10.46 0.96
CA LEU A 296 -19.45 -9.34 0.40
C LEU A 296 -19.46 -8.13 1.35
N GLY A 297 -20.64 -7.74 1.84
CA GLY A 297 -20.80 -6.62 2.78
C GLY A 297 -20.01 -6.80 4.07
N ASN A 298 -19.94 -8.02 4.61
CA ASN A 298 -19.15 -8.32 5.82
C ASN A 298 -17.65 -8.18 5.55
N SER A 299 -17.16 -8.67 4.40
CA SER A 299 -15.77 -8.50 3.97
C SER A 299 -15.43 -7.01 3.83
N VAL A 300 -16.26 -6.26 3.10
CA VAL A 300 -16.10 -4.80 2.94
C VAL A 300 -16.09 -4.10 4.29
N LYS A 301 -17.04 -4.39 5.18
CA LYS A 301 -17.11 -3.73 6.49
C LYS A 301 -15.85 -3.99 7.32
N HIS A 302 -15.35 -5.21 7.34
CA HIS A 302 -14.10 -5.53 8.04
C HIS A 302 -12.94 -4.69 7.50
N ASP A 303 -12.74 -4.73 6.18
CA ASP A 303 -11.63 -4.09 5.49
C ASP A 303 -11.67 -2.56 5.59
N VAL A 304 -12.85 -1.96 5.43
CA VAL A 304 -13.08 -0.52 5.63
C VAL A 304 -12.73 -0.11 7.06
N THR A 305 -13.08 -0.95 8.04
CA THR A 305 -12.76 -0.70 9.45
C THR A 305 -11.24 -0.77 9.67
N LEU A 306 -10.57 -1.76 9.06
CA LEU A 306 -9.12 -1.94 9.11
C LEU A 306 -8.38 -0.74 8.48
N ILE A 307 -8.76 -0.37 7.26
CA ILE A 307 -8.18 0.76 6.52
C ILE A 307 -8.43 2.08 7.26
N LYS A 308 -9.62 2.31 7.85
CA LYS A 308 -9.84 3.51 8.67
C LYS A 308 -8.95 3.54 9.90
N GLY A 309 -8.79 2.39 10.57
CA GLY A 309 -7.87 2.27 11.70
C GLY A 309 -6.46 2.66 11.28
N ASP A 310 -5.97 2.10 10.18
CA ASP A 310 -4.60 2.35 9.71
C ASP A 310 -4.42 3.76 9.15
N ALA A 311 -5.42 4.35 8.52
CA ALA A 311 -5.40 5.76 8.11
C ALA A 311 -5.17 6.69 9.31
N GLY A 312 -5.70 6.34 10.49
CA GLY A 312 -5.38 7.03 11.75
C GLY A 312 -3.91 6.91 12.15
N ARG A 313 -3.28 5.74 11.94
CA ARG A 313 -1.84 5.53 12.13
C ARG A 313 -1.02 6.39 11.16
N LEU A 314 -1.39 6.41 9.87
CA LEU A 314 -0.74 7.25 8.86
C LEU A 314 -0.79 8.74 9.22
N ALA A 315 -1.94 9.22 9.69
CA ALA A 315 -2.11 10.61 10.13
C ALA A 315 -1.20 10.96 11.32
N VAL A 316 -0.98 10.04 12.27
CA VAL A 316 -0.05 10.25 13.39
C VAL A 316 1.40 10.32 12.91
N ILE A 317 1.80 9.44 11.99
CA ILE A 317 3.15 9.44 11.40
C ILE A 317 3.39 10.75 10.66
N TYR A 318 2.48 11.11 9.74
CA TYR A 318 2.51 12.38 9.01
C TYR A 318 2.63 13.57 9.97
N LYS A 319 1.76 13.65 10.99
CA LYS A 319 1.76 14.76 11.93
C LYS A 319 3.06 14.85 12.73
N THR A 320 3.67 13.71 13.06
CA THR A 320 4.99 13.66 13.72
C THR A 320 6.08 14.27 12.83
N LEU A 321 6.08 13.93 11.54
CA LEU A 321 7.01 14.52 10.57
C LEU A 321 6.78 16.02 10.40
N ASN A 322 5.53 16.40 10.18
CA ASN A 322 5.09 17.77 9.90
C ASN A 322 5.33 18.73 11.06
N ASP A 323 4.93 18.34 12.28
CA ASP A 323 4.90 19.27 13.41
C ASP A 323 6.18 19.23 14.24
N LEU A 324 6.98 18.16 14.14
CA LEU A 324 8.15 17.94 14.99
C LEU A 324 9.43 17.73 14.19
N TYR A 325 9.51 16.68 13.38
CA TYR A 325 10.81 16.21 12.86
C TYR A 325 11.39 17.13 11.78
N ILE A 326 10.60 17.45 10.76
CA ILE A 326 11.05 18.32 9.66
C ILE A 326 11.33 19.74 10.16
N PRO A 327 10.46 20.39 10.96
CA PRO A 327 10.76 21.73 11.48
C PRO A 327 11.99 21.77 12.39
N LEU A 328 12.22 20.72 13.19
CA LEU A 328 13.42 20.63 14.02
C LEU A 328 14.69 20.51 13.17
N ALA A 329 14.66 19.67 12.13
CA ALA A 329 15.77 19.53 11.18
C ALA A 329 16.01 20.82 10.38
N GLU A 330 14.94 21.52 9.97
CA GLU A 330 14.98 22.82 9.29
C GLU A 330 15.70 23.88 10.12
N ALA A 331 15.33 24.00 11.39
CA ALA A 331 15.94 24.94 12.30
C ALA A 331 17.43 24.64 12.49
N PHE A 332 17.78 23.38 12.68
CA PHE A 332 19.18 22.98 12.78
C PHE A 332 19.94 23.33 11.49
N ALA A 333 19.46 22.88 10.33
CA ALA A 333 20.15 23.07 9.06
C ALA A 333 20.34 24.54 8.68
N ARG A 334 19.31 25.38 8.87
CA ARG A 334 19.36 26.80 8.52
C ARG A 334 20.35 27.61 9.34
N TYR A 335 20.47 27.31 10.63
CA TYR A 335 21.17 28.19 11.56
C TYR A 335 22.49 27.62 12.09
N THR A 336 22.78 26.33 11.88
CA THR A 336 24.07 25.74 12.27
C THR A 336 25.24 26.43 11.56
N GLY A 337 25.09 26.77 10.28
CA GLY A 337 26.11 27.52 9.54
C GLY A 337 26.34 28.93 10.10
N GLN A 338 25.33 29.57 10.68
CA GLN A 338 25.45 30.93 11.23
C GLN A 338 26.05 30.94 12.63
N VAL A 339 25.82 29.89 13.42
CA VAL A 339 26.33 29.80 14.80
C VAL A 339 27.74 29.20 14.87
N LEU A 340 28.19 28.52 13.81
CA LEU A 340 29.48 27.85 13.80
C LEU A 340 30.43 28.26 12.69
N SER A 341 30.06 28.97 11.61
CA SER A 341 30.97 29.11 10.45
C SER A 341 32.29 29.83 10.77
N ASP A 342 32.25 31.01 11.39
CA ASP A 342 33.46 31.79 11.69
C ASP A 342 34.27 31.15 12.84
N GLU A 343 33.60 30.71 13.90
CA GLU A 343 34.22 30.04 15.04
C GLU A 343 34.88 28.71 14.64
N TRP A 344 34.23 27.95 13.75
CA TRP A 344 34.74 26.68 13.24
C TRP A 344 35.88 26.84 12.27
N GLN A 345 35.81 27.85 11.40
CA GLN A 345 36.89 28.13 10.47
C GLN A 345 38.17 28.51 11.23
N HIS A 346 38.07 29.41 12.20
CA HIS A 346 39.20 29.74 13.07
C HIS A 346 39.72 28.52 13.86
N LEU A 347 38.80 27.68 14.34
CA LEU A 347 39.16 26.44 15.04
C LEU A 347 39.97 25.49 14.16
N THR A 348 39.46 25.22 12.96
CA THR A 348 40.07 24.26 12.03
C THR A 348 41.37 24.80 11.44
N GLU A 349 41.47 26.10 11.17
CA GLU A 349 42.72 26.76 10.78
C GLU A 349 43.80 26.63 11.86
N ALA A 350 43.43 26.82 13.13
CA ALA A 350 44.36 26.69 14.25
C ALA A 350 44.82 25.23 14.48
N LEU A 351 43.93 24.24 14.30
CA LEU A 351 44.24 22.82 14.48
C LEU A 351 45.04 22.23 13.31
N TYR A 352 44.74 22.64 12.08
CA TYR A 352 45.23 21.98 10.86
C TYR A 352 46.14 22.85 10.00
N GLY A 353 46.65 23.98 10.52
CA GLY A 353 47.43 24.96 9.76
C GLY A 353 48.80 24.50 9.23
N SER A 354 49.30 23.32 9.62
CA SER A 354 50.55 22.78 9.03
C SER A 354 50.25 21.94 7.78
N ALA A 355 51.09 22.07 6.75
CA ALA A 355 50.91 21.36 5.47
C ALA A 355 50.80 19.83 5.63
N GLU A 356 51.55 19.25 6.57
CA GLU A 356 51.53 17.81 6.85
C GLU A 356 50.20 17.36 7.48
N ILE A 357 49.67 18.13 8.41
CA ILE A 357 48.40 17.85 9.07
C ILE A 357 47.23 18.13 8.11
N GLN A 358 47.33 19.17 7.28
CA GLN A 358 46.35 19.49 6.26
C GLN A 358 46.19 18.34 5.24
N ALA A 359 47.30 17.73 4.80
CA ALA A 359 47.26 16.56 3.93
C ALA A 359 46.60 15.33 4.60
N LEU A 360 46.85 15.12 5.90
CA LEU A 360 46.18 14.05 6.67
C LEU A 360 44.68 14.32 6.84
N LYS A 361 44.29 15.57 7.11
CA LYS A 361 42.88 15.99 7.17
C LYS A 361 42.19 15.76 5.83
N GLN A 362 42.78 16.18 4.72
CA GLN A 362 42.24 15.94 3.38
C GLN A 362 42.06 14.44 3.12
N SER A 363 43.04 13.61 3.49
CA SER A 363 42.92 12.15 3.37
C SER A 363 41.83 11.57 4.26
N ARG A 364 41.61 12.11 5.48
CA ARG A 364 40.55 11.69 6.38
C ARG A 364 39.18 12.08 5.83
N ASP A 365 39.02 13.32 5.43
CA ASP A 365 37.75 13.86 4.92
C ASP A 365 37.36 13.11 3.63
N ALA A 366 38.33 12.83 2.74
CA ALA A 366 38.10 11.98 1.56
C ALA A 366 37.71 10.53 1.92
N ALA A 367 38.30 9.94 2.96
CA ALA A 367 37.91 8.61 3.43
C ALA A 367 36.52 8.61 4.10
N LEU A 368 36.11 9.71 4.73
CA LEU A 368 34.78 9.89 5.31
C LEU A 368 33.74 10.01 4.19
N ASP A 369 34.02 10.79 3.15
CA ASP A 369 33.17 10.91 1.97
C ASP A 369 33.08 9.57 1.20
N GLU A 370 34.19 8.82 1.08
CA GLU A 370 34.21 7.45 0.53
C GLU A 370 33.30 6.51 1.35
N CYS A 371 33.36 6.57 2.69
CA CYS A 371 32.44 5.79 3.54
C CYS A 371 30.97 6.15 3.26
N LYS A 372 30.66 7.44 3.11
CA LYS A 372 29.30 7.93 2.86
C LYS A 372 28.73 7.43 1.53
N GLU A 373 29.48 7.59 0.44
CA GLU A 373 29.00 7.14 -0.87
C GLU A 373 28.79 5.62 -0.91
N ILE A 374 29.65 4.86 -0.21
CA ILE A 374 29.47 3.41 -0.09
C ILE A 374 28.25 3.07 0.79
N GLU A 375 28.02 3.78 1.90
CA GLU A 375 26.81 3.61 2.74
C GLU A 375 25.53 3.86 1.91
N ARG A 376 25.51 4.92 1.09
CA ARG A 376 24.40 5.23 0.17
C ARG A 376 24.18 4.11 -0.85
N ALA A 377 25.25 3.63 -1.50
CA ALA A 377 25.15 2.52 -2.45
C ALA A 377 24.67 1.22 -1.79
N MET A 378 25.13 0.91 -0.58
CA MET A 378 24.66 -0.26 0.19
C MET A 378 23.17 -0.18 0.51
N ASN A 379 22.66 1.01 0.88
CA ASN A 379 21.25 1.22 1.16
C ASN A 379 20.41 1.03 -0.11
N ASP A 380 20.82 1.61 -1.24
CA ASP A 380 20.14 1.44 -2.53
C ASP A 380 20.16 -0.02 -3.01
N ASN A 381 21.29 -0.74 -2.85
CA ASN A 381 21.33 -2.18 -3.13
C ASN A 381 20.34 -2.96 -2.27
N GLN A 382 20.21 -2.63 -0.97
CA GLN A 382 19.27 -3.31 -0.09
C GLN A 382 17.82 -3.06 -0.50
N MET A 383 17.47 -1.81 -0.86
CA MET A 383 16.14 -1.47 -1.39
C MET A 383 15.82 -2.24 -2.68
N ASN A 384 16.79 -2.33 -3.60
CA ASN A 384 16.62 -3.10 -4.83
C ASN A 384 16.47 -4.60 -4.56
N ILE A 385 17.27 -5.16 -3.64
CA ILE A 385 17.14 -6.56 -3.23
C ILE A 385 15.73 -6.85 -2.72
N ASP A 386 15.19 -5.99 -1.88
CA ASP A 386 13.85 -6.16 -1.33
C ASP A 386 12.79 -6.06 -2.43
N TYR A 387 12.88 -5.05 -3.31
CA TYR A 387 12.00 -4.87 -4.47
C TYR A 387 11.97 -6.10 -5.39
N TYR A 388 13.15 -6.53 -5.88
CA TYR A 388 13.23 -7.65 -6.81
C TYR A 388 12.80 -8.97 -6.15
N SER A 389 13.12 -9.17 -4.87
CA SER A 389 12.66 -10.36 -4.13
C SER A 389 11.13 -10.44 -4.08
N THR A 390 10.46 -9.33 -3.72
CA THR A 390 8.98 -9.27 -3.70
C THR A 390 8.39 -9.46 -5.10
N ARG A 391 8.90 -8.75 -6.11
CA ARG A 391 8.39 -8.84 -7.48
C ARG A 391 8.53 -10.25 -8.07
N ILE A 392 9.63 -10.95 -7.79
CA ILE A 392 9.85 -12.34 -8.18
C ILE A 392 8.80 -13.25 -7.54
N ASP A 393 8.53 -13.08 -6.25
CA ASP A 393 7.55 -13.89 -5.53
C ASP A 393 6.13 -13.66 -6.06
N ASP A 394 5.74 -12.40 -6.32
CA ASP A 394 4.45 -12.06 -6.93
C ASP A 394 4.29 -12.68 -8.32
N CYS A 395 5.32 -12.56 -9.16
CA CYS A 395 5.31 -13.16 -10.50
C CYS A 395 5.20 -14.69 -10.42
N ARG A 396 5.89 -15.35 -9.48
CA ARG A 396 5.79 -16.80 -9.25
C ARG A 396 4.40 -17.22 -8.80
N GLN A 397 3.77 -16.47 -7.90
CA GLN A 397 2.39 -16.74 -7.49
C GLN A 397 1.42 -16.62 -8.67
N LEU A 398 1.53 -15.55 -9.48
CA LEU A 398 0.73 -15.38 -10.68
C LEU A 398 0.95 -16.49 -11.71
N LEU A 399 2.19 -16.94 -11.88
CA LEU A 399 2.52 -18.08 -12.74
C LEU A 399 1.83 -19.36 -12.25
N GLU A 400 1.85 -19.67 -10.95
CA GLU A 400 1.17 -20.85 -10.43
C GLU A 400 -0.36 -20.75 -10.58
N MET A 401 -0.95 -19.57 -10.34
CA MET A 401 -2.39 -19.34 -10.57
C MET A 401 -2.80 -19.51 -12.04
N LYS A 402 -1.97 -19.07 -12.98
CA LYS A 402 -2.28 -19.07 -14.42
C LYS A 402 -1.87 -20.36 -15.14
N LYS A 403 -1.11 -21.23 -14.48
CA LYS A 403 -0.53 -22.47 -15.04
C LYS A 403 -1.55 -23.36 -15.74
N ALA A 404 -2.71 -23.60 -15.12
CA ALA A 404 -3.76 -24.44 -15.68
C ALA A 404 -4.38 -23.80 -16.94
N GLN A 405 -4.66 -22.49 -16.90
CA GLN A 405 -5.20 -21.72 -18.02
C GLN A 405 -4.22 -21.69 -19.20
N TYR A 406 -2.93 -21.51 -18.93
CA TYR A 406 -1.86 -21.55 -19.93
C TYR A 406 -1.75 -22.93 -20.59
N ALA A 407 -1.74 -24.01 -19.80
CA ALA A 407 -1.69 -25.37 -20.31
C ALA A 407 -2.91 -25.68 -21.21
N GLN A 408 -4.10 -25.26 -20.78
CA GLN A 408 -5.33 -25.39 -21.55
C GLN A 408 -5.27 -24.58 -22.85
N ALA A 409 -4.79 -23.33 -22.80
CA ALA A 409 -4.64 -22.46 -23.96
C ALA A 409 -3.65 -23.03 -24.99
N LYS A 410 -2.50 -23.57 -24.55
CA LYS A 410 -1.54 -24.24 -25.45
C LYS A 410 -2.11 -25.55 -26.02
N ALA A 411 -2.80 -26.35 -25.21
CA ALA A 411 -3.40 -27.61 -25.66
C ALA A 411 -4.55 -27.40 -26.66
N ALA A 412 -5.27 -26.28 -26.57
CA ALA A 412 -6.37 -25.93 -27.47
C ALA A 412 -5.91 -25.46 -28.87
N LYS A 413 -4.60 -25.34 -29.12
CA LYS A 413 -4.07 -24.86 -30.40
C LYS A 413 -4.47 -25.81 -31.55
N PRO A 414 -5.18 -25.34 -32.60
CA PRO A 414 -5.60 -26.19 -33.71
C PRO A 414 -4.41 -26.87 -34.41
N GLN A 415 -4.55 -28.17 -34.68
CA GLN A 415 -3.51 -28.93 -35.38
C GLN A 415 -3.59 -28.72 -36.89
N LYS A 416 -2.43 -28.55 -37.51
CA LYS A 416 -2.34 -28.36 -38.96
C LYS A 416 -2.75 -29.66 -39.67
N PRO A 417 -3.76 -29.64 -40.57
CA PRO A 417 -4.18 -30.84 -41.26
C PRO A 417 -3.11 -31.34 -42.25
N LEU A 418 -2.91 -32.67 -42.28
CA LEU A 418 -1.93 -33.38 -43.13
C LEU A 418 -2.14 -33.16 -44.65
N LEU A 419 -3.37 -32.86 -45.08
CA LEU A 419 -3.73 -32.53 -46.46
C LEU A 419 -4.34 -31.12 -46.53
N CYS A 420 -3.53 -30.14 -46.93
CA CYS A 420 -3.91 -28.72 -46.98
C CYS A 420 -4.45 -28.32 -48.36
N PHE A 421 -5.69 -28.70 -48.71
CA PHE A 421 -6.37 -28.19 -49.91
C PHE A 421 -7.77 -27.64 -49.61
N GLY A 422 -8.11 -26.51 -50.27
CA GLY A 422 -9.48 -25.98 -50.30
C GLY A 422 -10.10 -25.61 -48.93
N PRO A 423 -11.36 -25.99 -48.65
CA PRO A 423 -12.11 -25.59 -47.46
C PRO A 423 -11.47 -25.96 -46.12
N ALA A 424 -10.69 -27.06 -46.06
CA ALA A 424 -10.00 -27.50 -44.84
C ALA A 424 -8.91 -26.51 -44.39
N LYS A 425 -8.23 -25.87 -45.35
CA LYS A 425 -7.24 -24.81 -45.07
C LYS A 425 -7.92 -23.54 -44.57
N GLN A 426 -9.06 -23.16 -45.15
CA GLN A 426 -9.83 -21.99 -44.70
C GLN A 426 -10.39 -22.18 -43.29
N LYS A 427 -10.94 -23.37 -42.99
CA LYS A 427 -11.42 -23.74 -41.65
C LYS A 427 -10.29 -23.74 -40.62
N TYR A 428 -9.15 -24.38 -40.92
CA TYR A 428 -7.97 -24.35 -40.06
C TYR A 428 -7.50 -22.91 -39.78
N ASN A 429 -7.39 -22.07 -40.81
CA ASN A 429 -6.97 -20.67 -40.63
C ASN A 429 -7.95 -19.88 -39.75
N ARG A 430 -9.26 -20.14 -39.88
CA ARG A 430 -10.29 -19.52 -39.04
C ARG A 430 -10.22 -19.99 -37.59
N GLU A 431 -10.08 -21.30 -37.36
CA GLU A 431 -9.91 -21.87 -36.02
C GLU A 431 -8.63 -21.36 -35.35
N VAL A 432 -7.54 -21.21 -36.11
CA VAL A 432 -6.29 -20.61 -35.61
C VAL A 432 -6.50 -19.14 -35.26
N TYR A 433 -7.25 -18.37 -36.07
CA TYR A 433 -7.55 -16.97 -35.78
C TYR A 433 -8.43 -16.81 -34.52
N GLU A 434 -9.47 -17.63 -34.37
CA GLU A 434 -10.34 -17.63 -33.18
C GLU A 434 -9.57 -18.09 -31.93
N TRP A 435 -8.70 -19.10 -32.06
CA TRP A 435 -7.78 -19.50 -30.99
C TRP A 435 -6.81 -18.39 -30.62
N ASP A 436 -6.20 -17.71 -31.61
CA ASP A 436 -5.24 -16.64 -31.38
C ASP A 436 -5.87 -15.48 -30.61
N GLN A 437 -7.07 -15.02 -31.00
CA GLN A 437 -7.79 -13.98 -30.26
C GLN A 437 -8.11 -14.38 -28.80
N ALA A 438 -8.47 -15.63 -28.55
CA ALA A 438 -8.87 -16.08 -27.21
C ALA A 438 -7.68 -16.48 -26.32
N CYS A 439 -6.62 -17.03 -26.90
CA CYS A 439 -5.53 -17.70 -26.16
C CYS A 439 -4.21 -16.94 -26.20
N ALA A 440 -3.93 -16.13 -27.24
CA ALA A 440 -2.66 -15.40 -27.33
C ALA A 440 -2.43 -14.43 -26.15
N PRO A 441 -3.42 -13.70 -25.61
CA PRO A 441 -3.21 -12.84 -24.45
C PRO A 441 -2.79 -13.63 -23.18
N VAL A 442 -3.37 -14.82 -22.97
CA VAL A 442 -3.05 -15.68 -21.83
C VAL A 442 -1.64 -16.27 -21.99
N ILE A 443 -1.29 -16.69 -23.20
CA ILE A 443 0.04 -17.24 -23.52
C ILE A 443 1.11 -16.17 -23.37
N SER A 444 0.94 -15.00 -24.00
CA SER A 444 1.87 -13.87 -23.91
C SER A 444 2.07 -13.50 -22.45
N LYS A 445 0.99 -13.24 -21.70
CA LYS A 445 1.13 -12.83 -20.30
C LYS A 445 1.86 -13.85 -19.43
N TYR A 446 1.68 -15.14 -19.68
CA TYR A 446 2.41 -16.19 -18.98
C TYR A 446 3.90 -16.22 -19.34
N GLU A 447 4.23 -16.12 -20.63
CA GLU A 447 5.61 -16.12 -21.13
C GLU A 447 6.36 -14.82 -20.76
N ASP A 448 5.65 -13.70 -20.72
CA ASP A 448 6.14 -12.41 -20.21
C ASP A 448 6.50 -12.53 -18.72
N LEU A 449 5.61 -13.08 -17.88
CA LEU A 449 5.90 -13.33 -16.47
C LEU A 449 7.10 -14.27 -16.25
N GLN A 450 7.31 -15.26 -17.12
CA GLN A 450 8.51 -16.11 -17.05
C GLN A 450 9.79 -15.32 -17.38
N THR A 451 9.69 -14.39 -18.33
CA THR A 451 10.79 -13.49 -18.71
C THR A 451 11.09 -12.52 -17.58
N ASP A 452 10.06 -11.92 -16.97
CA ASP A 452 10.16 -11.03 -15.80
C ASP A 452 10.90 -11.74 -14.66
N VAL A 453 10.45 -12.94 -14.26
CA VAL A 453 11.11 -13.72 -13.19
C VAL A 453 12.58 -13.97 -13.50
N LYS A 454 12.93 -14.23 -14.77
CA LYS A 454 14.32 -14.47 -15.17
C LYS A 454 15.15 -13.19 -15.04
N LEU A 455 14.70 -12.08 -15.63
CA LEU A 455 15.42 -10.81 -15.62
C LEU A 455 15.57 -10.27 -14.19
N ASP A 456 14.48 -10.29 -13.42
CA ASP A 456 14.47 -9.84 -12.03
C ASP A 456 15.40 -10.69 -11.15
N SER A 457 15.49 -12.01 -11.40
CA SER A 457 16.44 -12.88 -10.68
C SER A 457 17.89 -12.58 -11.03
N GLU A 458 18.19 -12.30 -12.31
CA GLU A 458 19.53 -11.91 -12.74
C GLU A 458 19.96 -10.57 -12.12
N GLU A 459 19.04 -9.60 -12.02
CA GLU A 459 19.31 -8.32 -11.37
C GLU A 459 19.46 -8.47 -9.85
N LEU A 460 18.60 -9.26 -9.19
CA LEU A 460 18.72 -9.58 -7.76
C LEU A 460 20.11 -10.15 -7.42
N ASP A 461 20.62 -11.09 -8.22
CA ASP A 461 21.95 -11.68 -8.04
C ASP A 461 23.08 -10.63 -8.15
N LYS A 462 22.95 -9.65 -9.06
CA LYS A 462 23.91 -8.54 -9.17
C LYS A 462 23.86 -7.66 -7.93
N GLN A 463 22.67 -7.23 -7.51
CA GLN A 463 22.50 -6.37 -6.33
C GLN A 463 23.04 -7.02 -5.05
N MET A 464 22.82 -8.33 -4.87
CA MET A 464 23.40 -9.09 -3.75
C MET A 464 24.93 -9.16 -3.82
N SER A 465 25.49 -9.32 -5.02
CA SER A 465 26.94 -9.34 -5.23
C SER A 465 27.56 -7.97 -4.94
N GLN A 466 26.94 -6.89 -5.45
CA GLN A 466 27.40 -5.53 -5.23
C GLN A 466 27.32 -5.11 -3.76
N LEU A 467 26.22 -5.45 -3.07
CA LEU A 467 26.11 -5.21 -1.62
C LEU A 467 27.26 -5.86 -0.84
N LYS A 468 27.68 -7.06 -1.25
CA LYS A 468 28.82 -7.76 -0.63
C LYS A 468 30.14 -7.05 -0.93
N GLU A 469 30.34 -6.58 -2.15
CA GLU A 469 31.53 -5.81 -2.54
C GLU A 469 31.60 -4.47 -1.81
N ASN A 470 30.50 -3.72 -1.79
CA ASN A 470 30.35 -2.46 -1.07
C ASN A 470 30.62 -2.64 0.43
N LYS A 471 30.16 -3.72 1.07
CA LYS A 471 30.53 -4.04 2.47
C LYS A 471 32.05 -4.20 2.67
N ILE A 472 32.76 -4.76 1.70
CA ILE A 472 34.23 -4.92 1.75
C ILE A 472 34.91 -3.56 1.53
N GLU A 473 34.47 -2.80 0.52
CA GLU A 473 34.95 -1.44 0.22
C GLU A 473 34.79 -0.53 1.45
N TYR A 474 33.62 -0.56 2.09
CA TYR A 474 33.31 0.20 3.29
C TYR A 474 34.30 -0.10 4.42
N GLN A 475 34.61 -1.38 4.66
CA GLN A 475 35.59 -1.77 5.68
C GLN A 475 36.99 -1.24 5.37
N LYS A 476 37.39 -1.19 4.09
CA LYS A 476 38.66 -0.59 3.67
C LYS A 476 38.66 0.92 3.92
N ALA A 477 37.62 1.64 3.48
CA ALA A 477 37.48 3.09 3.66
C ALA A 477 37.47 3.45 5.16
N ARG A 478 36.71 2.70 5.97
CA ARG A 478 36.68 2.85 7.42
C ARG A 478 38.05 2.60 8.06
N LYS A 479 38.84 1.66 7.56
CA LYS A 479 40.22 1.45 8.03
C LYS A 479 41.12 2.64 7.67
N LYS A 480 41.04 3.18 6.45
CA LYS A 480 41.76 4.41 6.05
C LYS A 480 41.41 5.57 6.98
N LEU A 481 40.12 5.75 7.27
CA LEU A 481 39.61 6.77 8.19
C LEU A 481 40.23 6.62 9.60
N LEU A 482 40.19 5.41 10.17
CA LEU A 482 40.77 5.14 11.49
C LEU A 482 42.29 5.35 11.53
N ASP A 483 43.01 4.95 10.48
CA ASP A 483 44.46 5.15 10.39
C ASP A 483 44.82 6.63 10.24
N ALA A 484 44.06 7.40 9.45
CA ALA A 484 44.21 8.85 9.34
C ALA A 484 43.96 9.54 10.68
N ASN A 485 42.88 9.18 11.39
CA ASN A 485 42.58 9.69 12.73
C ASN A 485 43.74 9.43 13.71
N ARG A 486 44.27 8.21 13.77
CA ARG A 486 45.42 7.90 14.65
C ARG A 486 46.65 8.73 14.31
N ARG A 487 46.94 8.94 13.02
CA ARG A 487 48.08 9.75 12.58
C ARG A 487 47.90 11.24 12.92
N ILE A 488 46.70 11.78 12.73
CA ILE A 488 46.35 13.15 13.12
C ILE A 488 46.56 13.31 14.63
N MET A 489 45.97 12.43 15.46
CA MET A 489 46.13 12.44 16.91
C MET A 489 47.58 12.32 17.38
N SER A 490 48.44 11.61 16.64
CA SER A 490 49.87 11.48 16.99
C SER A 490 50.71 12.71 16.65
N LYS A 491 50.23 13.59 15.76
CA LYS A 491 50.96 14.77 15.28
C LYS A 491 50.39 16.08 15.83
N ILE A 492 49.09 16.12 16.07
CA ILE A 492 48.44 17.20 16.78
C ILE A 492 48.77 17.05 18.27
N SER A 493 49.71 17.86 18.74
CA SER A 493 49.89 18.16 20.16
C SER A 493 49.18 19.48 20.43
N VAL A 494 48.04 19.42 21.11
CA VAL A 494 47.26 20.62 21.40
C VAL A 494 47.92 21.34 22.56
N SER A 495 48.54 22.49 22.27
CA SER A 495 49.12 23.35 23.30
C SER A 495 48.03 23.84 24.26
N ASP A 496 48.37 24.06 25.53
CA ASP A 496 47.41 24.59 26.51
C ASP A 496 46.87 25.96 26.06
N GLU A 497 47.66 26.73 25.34
CA GLU A 497 47.25 27.99 24.72
C GLU A 497 46.17 27.78 23.64
N LEU A 498 46.29 26.73 22.82
CA LEU A 498 45.26 26.37 21.83
C LEU A 498 43.99 25.87 22.53
N LYS A 499 44.08 25.01 23.56
CA LYS A 499 42.92 24.58 24.36
C LYS A 499 42.19 25.76 24.99
N LEU A 500 42.93 26.73 25.55
CA LEU A 500 42.36 27.95 26.14
C LEU A 500 41.64 28.82 25.09
N ARG A 501 42.16 28.90 23.86
CA ARG A 501 41.47 29.59 22.74
C ARG A 501 40.21 28.87 22.28
N MET A 502 40.11 27.55 22.50
CA MET A 502 38.94 26.76 22.12
C MET A 502 37.79 26.81 23.13
N LEU A 503 38.09 27.05 24.42
CA LEU A 503 37.10 27.05 25.51
C LEU A 503 35.87 27.95 25.28
N PRO A 504 35.99 29.19 24.77
CA PRO A 504 34.84 30.07 24.59
C PRO A 504 33.80 29.52 23.61
N HIS A 505 34.21 28.65 22.69
CA HIS A 505 33.36 28.10 21.63
C HIS A 505 32.83 26.71 21.96
N LEU A 506 33.56 25.96 22.80
CA LEU A 506 33.32 24.55 23.07
C LEU A 506 31.91 24.25 23.60
N GLU A 507 31.36 25.11 24.46
CA GLU A 507 30.01 24.94 25.00
C GLU A 507 28.94 24.92 23.91
N SER A 508 28.98 25.91 23.02
CA SER A 508 28.04 26.04 21.89
C SER A 508 28.13 24.83 20.96
N MET A 509 29.37 24.41 20.66
CA MET A 509 29.64 23.28 19.77
C MET A 509 29.10 21.96 20.33
N ILE A 510 29.38 21.67 21.60
CA ILE A 510 28.90 20.43 22.24
C ILE A 510 27.38 20.37 22.22
N ARG A 511 26.71 21.48 22.52
CA ARG A 511 25.25 21.50 22.54
C ARG A 511 24.64 21.37 21.15
N LEU A 512 25.21 22.02 20.13
CA LEU A 512 24.76 21.83 18.74
C LEU A 512 24.95 20.38 18.28
N LEU A 513 26.05 19.73 18.68
CA LEU A 513 26.27 18.32 18.36
C LEU A 513 25.29 17.39 19.09
N ARG A 514 24.90 17.73 20.32
CA ARG A 514 23.81 17.02 21.02
C ARG A 514 22.49 17.15 20.28
N ILE A 515 22.14 18.34 19.78
CA ILE A 515 20.95 18.56 18.95
C ILE A 515 21.03 17.72 17.66
N ALA A 516 22.16 17.76 16.97
CA ALA A 516 22.37 16.97 15.76
C ALA A 516 22.19 15.46 16.02
N ARG A 517 22.74 14.97 17.14
CA ARG A 517 22.57 13.58 17.59
C ARG A 517 21.12 13.26 17.94
N GLU A 518 20.40 14.17 18.60
CA GLU A 518 18.98 14.01 18.90
C GLU A 518 18.13 13.93 17.63
N ILE A 519 18.39 14.79 16.64
CA ILE A 519 17.73 14.77 15.33
C ILE A 519 18.03 13.45 14.60
N ALA A 520 19.31 13.06 14.54
CA ALA A 520 19.72 11.79 13.96
C ALA A 520 19.08 10.57 14.66
N GLY A 521 18.82 10.67 15.96
CA GLY A 521 18.18 9.66 16.78
C GLY A 521 16.65 9.73 16.87
N LEU A 522 15.99 10.59 16.08
CA LEU A 522 14.53 10.66 16.06
C LEU A 522 13.93 9.33 15.60
N LYS A 523 12.94 8.85 16.35
CA LYS A 523 12.29 7.55 16.16
C LYS A 523 10.79 7.64 16.39
N LEU A 524 10.05 6.87 15.60
CA LEU A 524 8.62 6.70 15.79
C LEU A 524 8.34 5.89 17.07
N ASP A 525 7.14 6.06 17.62
CA ASP A 525 6.63 5.15 18.65
C ASP A 525 6.49 3.75 18.02
N GLY A 526 7.02 2.72 18.69
CA GLY A 526 6.99 1.34 18.18
C GLY A 526 5.59 0.79 17.91
N ARG A 527 4.53 1.43 18.42
CA ARG A 527 3.14 1.08 18.07
C ARG A 527 2.72 1.54 16.68
N LEU A 528 3.47 2.45 16.06
CA LEU A 528 3.21 2.99 14.72
C LEU A 528 3.95 2.22 13.62
N THR A 529 4.89 1.34 13.98
CA THR A 529 5.68 0.57 13.00
C THR A 529 4.90 -0.59 12.41
N ASN A 530 3.96 -1.17 13.17
CA ASN A 530 3.15 -2.29 12.70
C ASN A 530 1.78 -1.80 12.22
N VAL A 531 1.21 -2.50 11.24
CA VAL A 531 -0.17 -2.24 10.81
C VAL A 531 -1.15 -2.46 11.96
N VAL A 532 -2.24 -1.69 11.99
CA VAL A 532 -3.30 -1.95 12.97
C VAL A 532 -3.91 -3.33 12.74
N SER A 533 -4.33 -3.99 13.81
CA SER A 533 -5.00 -5.29 13.72
C SER A 533 -6.44 -5.18 14.22
N ILE A 534 -7.38 -5.64 13.39
CA ILE A 534 -8.79 -5.79 13.72
C ILE A 534 -9.13 -7.25 13.54
N LYS A 535 -9.67 -7.89 14.58
CA LYS A 535 -9.92 -9.33 14.52
C LYS A 535 -11.16 -9.58 13.66
N ARG A 536 -10.98 -10.28 12.53
CA ARG A 536 -12.10 -10.74 11.70
C ARG A 536 -13.03 -11.60 12.54
N GLN A 537 -14.31 -11.23 12.53
CA GLN A 537 -15.35 -11.96 13.23
C GLN A 537 -15.86 -13.08 12.34
N ASP A 538 -16.17 -14.22 12.94
CA ASP A 538 -16.81 -15.32 12.23
C ASP A 538 -18.27 -14.96 11.94
N THR A 539 -18.55 -14.69 10.67
CA THR A 539 -19.91 -14.45 10.18
C THR A 539 -20.50 -15.69 9.51
N GLU A 540 -19.77 -16.81 9.47
CA GLU A 540 -20.34 -18.06 9.01
C GLU A 540 -21.32 -18.62 10.04
N LEU A 541 -22.39 -19.19 9.52
CA LEU A 541 -23.36 -19.95 10.31
C LEU A 541 -22.68 -21.19 10.93
N PRO A 542 -22.75 -21.39 12.26
CA PRO A 542 -22.28 -22.60 12.91
C PRO A 542 -22.89 -23.85 12.26
N GLN A 543 -22.08 -24.90 12.13
CA GLN A 543 -22.51 -26.13 11.46
C GLN A 543 -23.75 -26.75 12.12
N GLU A 544 -23.88 -26.63 13.43
CA GLU A 544 -25.07 -27.07 14.19
C GLU A 544 -26.34 -26.30 13.78
N LEU A 545 -26.26 -24.97 13.63
CA LEU A 545 -27.38 -24.15 13.15
C LEU A 545 -27.75 -24.51 11.71
N LYS A 546 -26.74 -24.74 10.85
CA LYS A 546 -26.99 -25.20 9.47
C LYS A 546 -27.73 -26.54 9.45
N GLN A 547 -27.26 -27.50 10.25
CA GLN A 547 -27.87 -28.83 10.36
C GLN A 547 -29.28 -28.76 10.95
N ASN A 548 -29.53 -27.88 11.93
CA ASN A 548 -30.85 -27.71 12.54
C ASN A 548 -31.86 -27.11 11.56
N ILE A 549 -31.49 -26.08 10.80
CA ILE A 549 -32.32 -25.48 9.75
C ILE A 549 -32.64 -26.51 8.66
N ALA A 550 -31.62 -27.23 8.18
CA ALA A 550 -31.79 -28.29 7.18
C ALA A 550 -32.67 -29.44 7.70
N SER A 551 -32.50 -29.84 8.96
CA SER A 551 -33.29 -30.91 9.58
C SER A 551 -34.74 -30.51 9.77
N PHE A 552 -35.00 -29.25 10.15
CA PHE A 552 -36.34 -28.70 10.24
C PHE A 552 -37.02 -28.64 8.86
N ALA A 553 -36.31 -28.12 7.84
CA ALA A 553 -36.79 -28.10 6.46
C ALA A 553 -37.07 -29.51 5.93
N LYS A 554 -36.20 -30.48 6.22
CA LYS A 554 -36.40 -31.88 5.87
C LYS A 554 -37.62 -32.48 6.57
N SER A 555 -37.80 -32.23 7.86
CA SER A 555 -38.98 -32.66 8.61
C SER A 555 -40.28 -32.10 8.03
N LEU A 556 -40.29 -30.83 7.61
CA LEU A 556 -41.44 -30.25 6.89
C LEU A 556 -41.68 -30.94 5.54
N LYS A 557 -40.64 -31.18 4.75
CA LYS A 557 -40.75 -31.90 3.46
C LYS A 557 -41.31 -33.31 3.65
N ASP A 558 -40.89 -34.00 4.70
CA ASP A 558 -41.29 -35.38 4.97
C ASP A 558 -42.72 -35.49 5.53
N ASN A 559 -43.18 -34.49 6.29
CA ASN A 559 -44.51 -34.48 6.91
C ASN A 559 -45.61 -33.80 6.08
N VAL A 560 -45.26 -32.99 5.07
CA VAL A 560 -46.21 -32.28 4.18
C VAL A 560 -46.28 -32.97 2.81
N LYS A 561 -46.45 -34.30 2.78
CA LYS A 561 -46.71 -35.04 1.54
C LYS A 561 -48.19 -35.00 1.21
N ILE A 562 -48.52 -34.43 0.05
CA ILE A 562 -49.90 -34.43 -0.46
C ILE A 562 -50.17 -35.78 -1.10
N SER A 563 -51.22 -36.46 -0.62
CA SER A 563 -51.72 -37.71 -1.20
C SER A 563 -52.71 -37.45 -2.33
N GLU A 564 -52.94 -38.43 -3.21
CA GLU A 564 -53.91 -38.32 -4.30
C GLU A 564 -55.33 -37.99 -3.81
N GLY A 565 -55.71 -38.47 -2.62
CA GLY A 565 -56.97 -38.12 -1.97
C GLY A 565 -57.03 -36.65 -1.52
N MET A 566 -55.94 -36.14 -0.95
CA MET A 566 -55.85 -34.74 -0.52
C MET A 566 -55.81 -33.77 -1.70
N ALA A 567 -55.08 -34.09 -2.77
CA ALA A 567 -55.07 -33.30 -4.01
C ALA A 567 -56.47 -33.25 -4.65
N ARG A 568 -57.21 -34.36 -4.58
CA ARG A 568 -58.60 -34.43 -5.04
C ARG A 568 -59.52 -33.53 -4.22
N ASP A 569 -59.41 -33.57 -2.90
CA ASP A 569 -60.22 -32.74 -2.01
C ASP A 569 -59.87 -31.24 -2.15
N SER A 570 -58.59 -30.90 -2.31
CA SER A 570 -58.12 -29.54 -2.62
C SER A 570 -58.70 -29.05 -3.94
N TYR A 571 -58.64 -29.83 -5.02
CA TYR A 571 -59.25 -29.47 -6.31
C TYR A 571 -60.74 -29.12 -6.18
N TYR A 572 -61.53 -29.97 -5.51
CA TYR A 572 -62.97 -29.72 -5.33
C TYR A 572 -63.28 -28.58 -4.36
N ALA A 573 -62.35 -28.18 -3.51
CA ALA A 573 -62.50 -27.00 -2.64
C ALA A 573 -62.32 -25.67 -3.39
N VAL A 574 -61.65 -25.68 -4.56
CA VAL A 574 -61.39 -24.48 -5.38
C VAL A 574 -62.10 -24.51 -6.75
N ALA A 575 -62.70 -25.65 -7.12
CA ALA A 575 -63.48 -25.78 -8.35
C ALA A 575 -64.86 -25.11 -8.18
N ASP A 576 -65.22 -24.22 -9.11
CA ASP A 576 -66.56 -23.61 -9.16
C ASP A 576 -67.64 -24.69 -9.35
N GLU A 577 -68.79 -24.52 -8.68
CA GLU A 577 -69.97 -25.43 -8.67
C GLU A 577 -70.65 -25.64 -10.04
N TYR A 578 -70.16 -25.05 -11.13
CA TYR A 578 -70.77 -25.18 -12.46
C TYR A 578 -70.31 -26.44 -13.22
N PRO A 579 -71.23 -27.15 -13.89
CA PRO A 579 -70.93 -28.44 -14.51
C PRO A 579 -70.15 -28.23 -15.81
N ASP A 580 -68.85 -28.56 -15.81
CA ASP A 580 -68.11 -28.90 -17.03
C ASP A 580 -68.37 -30.39 -17.34
N ASP A 581 -68.72 -30.73 -18.58
CA ASP A 581 -69.29 -32.04 -19.00
C ASP A 581 -68.33 -33.25 -18.85
N ARG A 582 -67.13 -33.06 -18.29
CA ARG A 582 -66.13 -34.13 -18.07
C ARG A 582 -65.52 -34.06 -16.67
N ARG A 583 -65.81 -35.09 -15.88
CA ARG A 583 -65.12 -35.34 -14.59
C ARG A 583 -63.63 -35.57 -14.85
N PRO A 584 -62.72 -35.00 -14.03
CA PRO A 584 -61.29 -35.22 -14.18
C PRO A 584 -60.94 -36.71 -14.08
N ALA A 585 -60.00 -37.18 -14.89
CA ALA A 585 -59.57 -38.58 -14.89
C ALA A 585 -58.61 -38.86 -13.72
N PRO A 586 -58.48 -40.11 -13.25
CA PRO A 586 -57.50 -40.47 -12.20
C PRO A 586 -56.05 -40.07 -12.53
N ALA A 587 -55.68 -40.07 -13.81
CA ALA A 587 -54.36 -39.63 -14.25
C ALA A 587 -54.13 -38.12 -14.04
N ASP A 588 -55.19 -37.31 -14.10
CA ASP A 588 -55.12 -35.87 -13.86
C ASP A 588 -54.83 -35.56 -12.38
N PHE A 589 -55.41 -36.35 -11.46
CA PHE A 589 -55.15 -36.21 -10.03
C PHE A 589 -53.74 -36.65 -9.62
N ARG A 590 -53.12 -37.60 -10.34
CA ARG A 590 -51.70 -37.92 -10.13
C ARG A 590 -50.79 -36.78 -10.55
N GLN A 591 -51.03 -36.17 -11.72
CA GLN A 591 -50.28 -35.00 -12.16
C GLN A 591 -50.46 -33.80 -11.22
N LEU A 592 -51.68 -33.61 -10.70
CA LEU A 592 -51.96 -32.60 -9.69
C LEU A 592 -51.20 -32.87 -8.39
N THR A 593 -51.22 -34.12 -7.91
CA THR A 593 -50.48 -34.53 -6.71
C THR A 593 -48.98 -34.29 -6.87
N ASP A 594 -48.40 -34.58 -8.03
CA ASP A 594 -46.98 -34.33 -8.31
C ASP A 594 -46.68 -32.82 -8.37
N ALA A 595 -47.54 -32.03 -9.02
CA ALA A 595 -47.40 -30.57 -9.11
C ALA A 595 -47.51 -29.89 -7.73
N GLU A 596 -48.46 -30.33 -6.90
CA GLU A 596 -48.65 -29.83 -5.53
C GLU A 596 -47.48 -30.22 -4.62
N ASN A 597 -47.00 -31.47 -4.69
CA ASN A 597 -45.81 -31.89 -3.93
C ASN A 597 -44.55 -31.12 -4.36
N ASN A 598 -44.37 -30.85 -5.66
CA ASN A 598 -43.27 -30.02 -6.16
C ASN A 598 -43.36 -28.57 -5.64
N ALA A 599 -44.56 -27.97 -5.67
CA ALA A 599 -44.78 -26.63 -5.15
C ALA A 599 -44.48 -26.54 -3.64
N VAL A 600 -44.88 -27.55 -2.85
CA VAL A 600 -44.57 -27.66 -1.42
C VAL A 600 -43.05 -27.79 -1.21
N GLN A 601 -42.36 -28.66 -1.95
CA GLN A 601 -40.91 -28.83 -1.83
C GLN A 601 -40.13 -27.55 -2.16
N SER A 602 -40.56 -26.80 -3.19
CA SER A 602 -39.99 -25.50 -3.53
C SER A 602 -40.25 -24.48 -2.43
N ALA A 603 -41.46 -24.44 -1.85
CA ALA A 603 -41.80 -23.52 -0.76
C ALA A 603 -40.96 -23.78 0.50
N VAL A 604 -40.73 -25.05 0.86
CA VAL A 604 -39.89 -25.39 2.01
C VAL A 604 -38.42 -25.02 1.76
N SER A 605 -37.91 -25.22 0.54
CA SER A 605 -36.54 -24.81 0.18
C SER A 605 -36.36 -23.28 0.20
N LEU A 606 -37.38 -22.52 -0.20
CA LEU A 606 -37.38 -21.06 -0.04
C LEU A 606 -37.33 -20.62 1.43
N LEU A 607 -38.12 -21.26 2.31
CA LEU A 607 -38.10 -21.00 3.74
C LEU A 607 -36.72 -21.30 4.35
N GLU A 608 -36.08 -22.38 3.91
CA GLU A 608 -34.72 -22.73 4.31
C GLU A 608 -33.72 -21.61 3.93
N SER A 609 -33.74 -21.15 2.68
CA SER A 609 -32.88 -20.05 2.21
C SER A 609 -33.15 -18.72 2.93
N TRP A 610 -34.40 -18.43 3.32
CA TRP A 610 -34.73 -17.26 4.13
C TRP A 610 -34.26 -17.39 5.57
N ALA A 611 -34.37 -18.58 6.17
CA ALA A 611 -33.84 -18.84 7.51
C ALA A 611 -32.32 -18.62 7.53
N TYR A 612 -31.58 -19.17 6.55
CA TYR A 612 -30.15 -18.92 6.40
C TYR A 612 -29.83 -17.43 6.25
N LEU A 613 -30.51 -16.74 5.35
CA LEU A 613 -30.31 -15.31 5.13
C LEU A 613 -30.54 -14.51 6.43
N LYS A 614 -31.62 -14.80 7.16
CA LYS A 614 -31.95 -14.07 8.39
C LYS A 614 -30.91 -14.28 9.48
N THR A 615 -30.39 -15.50 9.63
CA THR A 615 -29.34 -15.77 10.61
C THR A 615 -28.01 -15.11 10.22
N MET A 616 -27.63 -15.13 8.93
CA MET A 616 -26.44 -14.40 8.46
C MET A 616 -26.54 -12.89 8.73
N GLN A 617 -27.72 -12.31 8.54
CA GLN A 617 -27.97 -10.90 8.85
C GLN A 617 -27.77 -10.56 10.34
N GLU A 618 -28.19 -11.46 11.24
CA GLU A 618 -28.02 -11.27 12.68
C GLU A 618 -26.56 -11.42 13.11
N GLN A 619 -25.84 -12.40 12.57
CA GLN A 619 -24.40 -12.58 12.81
C GLN A 619 -23.59 -11.39 12.28
N SER A 620 -23.90 -10.91 11.07
CA SER A 620 -23.33 -9.70 10.48
C SER A 620 -23.50 -8.48 11.39
N ALA A 621 -24.72 -8.26 11.91
CA ALA A 621 -24.98 -7.14 12.81
C ALA A 621 -24.18 -7.20 14.12
N MET A 622 -23.91 -8.40 14.64
CA MET A 622 -23.02 -8.57 15.81
C MET A 622 -21.56 -8.29 15.45
N ALA A 623 -21.09 -8.80 14.31
CA ALA A 623 -19.74 -8.55 13.82
C ALA A 623 -19.48 -7.05 13.59
N HIS A 624 -20.42 -6.35 12.94
CA HIS A 624 -20.33 -4.91 12.69
C HIS A 624 -20.18 -4.11 13.99
N LYS A 625 -20.94 -4.45 15.04
CA LYS A 625 -20.81 -3.81 16.37
C LYS A 625 -19.45 -4.04 17.00
N ALA A 626 -18.87 -5.23 16.82
CA ALA A 626 -17.52 -5.53 17.31
C ALA A 626 -16.46 -4.69 16.59
N TYR A 627 -16.54 -4.62 15.25
CA TYR A 627 -15.68 -3.79 14.42
C TYR A 627 -15.77 -2.30 14.82
N ASP A 628 -16.97 -1.76 14.98
CA ASP A 628 -17.17 -0.36 15.38
C ASP A 628 -16.59 -0.06 16.76
N LYS A 629 -16.62 -1.04 17.67
CA LYS A 629 -16.04 -0.90 19.02
C LYS A 629 -14.50 -0.87 18.97
N GLU A 630 -13.88 -1.77 18.19
CA GLU A 630 -12.43 -1.80 18.00
C GLU A 630 -11.94 -0.50 17.32
N LEU A 631 -12.63 -0.06 16.28
CA LEU A 631 -12.32 1.19 15.58
C LEU A 631 -12.40 2.41 16.51
N LYS A 632 -13.44 2.52 17.34
CA LYS A 632 -13.55 3.62 18.31
C LYS A 632 -12.38 3.65 19.29
N LYS A 633 -11.88 2.48 19.70
CA LYS A 633 -10.71 2.38 20.58
C LYS A 633 -9.46 2.92 19.87
N LEU A 634 -9.19 2.46 18.65
CA LEU A 634 -8.07 2.94 17.83
C LEU A 634 -8.14 4.46 17.62
N GLN A 635 -9.30 4.98 17.25
CA GLN A 635 -9.51 6.43 17.05
C GLN A 635 -9.23 7.24 18.32
N GLN A 636 -9.60 6.74 19.50
CA GLN A 636 -9.29 7.42 20.76
C GLN A 636 -7.79 7.41 21.07
N GLU A 637 -7.10 6.31 20.77
CA GLU A 637 -5.65 6.20 20.94
C GLU A 637 -4.90 7.18 20.02
N PHE A 638 -5.27 7.23 18.74
CA PHE A 638 -4.65 8.15 17.78
C PHE A 638 -4.95 9.61 18.10
N ARG A 639 -6.17 9.96 18.54
CA ARG A 639 -6.47 11.33 19.00
C ARG A 639 -5.58 11.78 20.17
N ARG A 640 -5.28 10.87 21.10
CA ARG A 640 -4.35 11.17 22.21
C ARG A 640 -2.92 11.35 21.71
N ALA A 641 -2.49 10.53 20.75
CA ALA A 641 -1.17 10.68 20.13
C ALA A 641 -1.05 12.03 19.39
N ILE A 642 -2.04 12.38 18.59
CA ILE A 642 -2.14 13.67 17.87
C ILE A 642 -2.08 14.84 18.86
N ALA A 643 -2.86 14.81 19.95
CA ALA A 643 -2.83 15.87 20.95
C ALA A 643 -1.44 16.00 21.63
N GLY A 644 -0.79 14.86 21.92
CA GLY A 644 0.57 14.89 22.46
C GLY A 644 1.62 15.43 21.47
N ILE A 645 1.39 15.28 20.17
CA ILE A 645 2.20 15.90 19.12
C ILE A 645 1.90 17.41 19.06
N ASP A 646 0.64 17.82 19.12
CA ASP A 646 0.24 19.23 19.15
C ASP A 646 0.91 20.00 20.30
N ASP A 647 0.88 19.42 21.51
CA ASP A 647 1.51 20.02 22.70
C ASP A 647 3.02 20.24 22.50
N LYS A 648 3.72 19.24 21.95
CA LYS A 648 5.16 19.34 21.63
C LYS A 648 5.41 20.33 20.48
N GLY A 649 4.54 20.33 19.47
CA GLY A 649 4.63 21.22 18.33
C GLY A 649 4.44 22.69 18.72
N VAL A 650 3.59 22.99 19.70
CA VAL A 650 3.47 24.34 20.26
C VAL A 650 4.79 24.80 20.88
N VAL A 651 5.44 23.95 21.68
CA VAL A 651 6.74 24.27 22.29
C VAL A 651 7.79 24.51 21.20
N LEU A 652 7.88 23.60 20.22
CA LEU A 652 8.83 23.75 19.12
C LEU A 652 8.58 25.04 18.34
N ARG A 653 7.32 25.36 17.98
CA ARG A 653 6.98 26.60 17.27
C ARG A 653 7.40 27.86 18.04
N GLU A 654 7.28 27.87 19.37
CA GLU A 654 7.75 29.00 20.17
C GLU A 654 9.28 29.11 20.16
N CYS A 655 10.02 27.99 20.25
CA CYS A 655 11.47 27.97 20.06
C CYS A 655 11.85 28.51 18.67
N LEU A 656 11.19 28.04 17.61
CA LEU A 656 11.42 28.48 16.23
C LEU A 656 11.13 29.96 16.04
N LYS A 657 10.07 30.47 16.65
CA LYS A 657 9.74 31.89 16.62
C LYS A 657 10.86 32.72 17.25
N ASN A 658 11.38 32.31 18.40
CA ASN A 658 12.50 32.99 19.06
C ASN A 658 13.76 33.00 18.18
N ILE A 659 14.10 31.85 17.59
CA ILE A 659 15.20 31.70 16.62
C ILE A 659 15.03 32.67 15.45
N ASN A 660 13.85 32.65 14.80
CA ASN A 660 13.57 33.47 13.62
C ASN A 660 13.52 34.97 13.91
N SER A 661 13.25 35.36 15.17
CA SER A 661 13.18 36.77 15.61
C SER A 661 14.47 37.28 16.24
N SER A 662 15.52 36.46 16.30
CA SER A 662 16.79 36.82 16.93
C SER A 662 17.47 37.97 16.19
N MET A 663 17.89 38.99 16.93
CA MET A 663 18.45 40.23 16.35
C MET A 663 19.99 40.23 16.34
N ASP A 664 20.61 39.27 17.04
CA ASP A 664 22.06 39.10 17.14
C ASP A 664 22.44 37.61 17.27
N SER A 665 23.74 37.32 17.10
CA SER A 665 24.28 35.95 17.08
C SER A 665 24.12 35.21 18.43
N GLU A 666 24.17 35.92 19.57
CA GLU A 666 24.00 35.30 20.89
C GLU A 666 22.53 34.93 21.15
N GLN A 667 21.58 35.79 20.78
CA GLN A 667 20.15 35.46 20.84
C GLN A 667 19.80 34.28 19.94
N LEU A 668 20.37 34.24 18.74
CA LEU A 668 20.17 33.14 17.79
C LEU A 668 20.72 31.84 18.37
N LYS A 669 21.92 31.89 18.95
CA LYS A 669 22.55 30.77 19.64
C LYS A 669 21.69 30.29 20.80
N ASP A 670 21.26 31.16 21.71
CA ASP A 670 20.38 30.80 22.83
C ASP A 670 19.06 30.18 22.34
N GLY A 671 18.48 30.72 21.26
CA GLY A 671 17.31 30.18 20.59
C GLY A 671 17.53 28.76 20.08
N LEU A 672 18.62 28.49 19.37
CA LEU A 672 18.95 27.15 18.88
C LEU A 672 19.24 26.18 20.02
N LEU A 673 19.94 26.64 21.07
CA LEU A 673 20.24 25.84 22.24
C LEU A 673 18.97 25.43 23.01
N SER A 674 17.89 26.21 22.91
CA SER A 674 16.59 25.85 23.48
C SER A 674 15.93 24.64 22.81
N LEU A 675 16.36 24.26 21.60
CA LEU A 675 15.87 23.06 20.91
C LEU A 675 16.33 21.76 21.59
N ALA A 676 17.41 21.80 22.38
CA ALA A 676 18.05 20.62 23.01
C ALA A 676 17.29 20.01 24.22
N GLY A 677 16.03 20.40 24.47
CA GLY A 677 15.21 19.88 25.57
C GLY A 677 15.91 19.89 26.95
N LYS A 678 15.66 18.86 27.78
CA LYS A 678 16.29 18.68 29.11
C LYS A 678 17.73 18.15 29.06
N SER A 679 18.23 17.78 27.87
CA SER A 679 19.59 17.25 27.64
C SER A 679 20.66 18.34 27.70
N GLY A 680 20.26 19.61 27.59
CA GLY A 680 21.11 20.79 27.69
C GLY A 680 21.48 21.18 29.12
N ALA A 681 22.03 20.26 29.93
CA ALA A 681 22.60 20.64 31.21
C ALA A 681 23.72 21.68 30.98
N ASN A 682 23.56 22.88 31.56
CA ASN A 682 24.57 23.92 31.51
C ASN A 682 25.84 23.43 32.20
N PHE A 683 27.01 23.67 31.58
CA PHE A 683 28.27 23.34 32.21
C PHE A 683 28.58 24.37 33.30
N SER A 684 28.83 23.90 34.52
CA SER A 684 29.34 24.76 35.58
C SER A 684 30.83 25.07 35.37
N ARG A 685 31.34 26.10 36.04
CA ARG A 685 32.77 26.42 36.03
C ARG A 685 33.63 25.23 36.51
N GLN A 686 33.14 24.48 37.49
CA GLN A 686 33.78 23.26 37.99
C GLN A 686 33.83 22.17 36.92
N ASP A 687 32.80 22.04 36.08
CA ASP A 687 32.76 21.06 35.00
C ASP A 687 33.82 21.36 33.93
N TRP A 688 34.04 22.64 33.61
CA TRP A 688 35.09 23.08 32.71
C TRP A 688 36.49 22.87 33.31
N ASP A 689 36.68 23.20 34.58
CA ASP A 689 37.95 22.97 35.28
C ASP A 689 38.28 21.47 35.34
N ASP A 690 37.29 20.60 35.62
CA ASP A 690 37.50 19.16 35.64
C ASP A 690 37.74 18.56 34.25
N PHE A 691 37.10 19.09 33.22
CA PHE A 691 37.33 18.71 31.83
C PHE A 691 38.75 19.04 31.37
N LEU A 692 39.22 20.29 31.61
CA LEU A 692 40.56 20.74 31.22
C LEU A 692 41.66 19.98 31.94
N ASN A 693 41.44 19.60 33.20
CA ASN A 693 42.38 18.83 34.00
C ASN A 693 42.31 17.31 33.74
N GLY A 694 41.52 16.86 32.75
CA GLY A 694 41.36 15.44 32.42
C GLY A 694 40.66 14.60 33.49
N ARG A 695 39.97 15.26 34.44
CA ARG A 695 39.19 14.61 35.51
C ARG A 695 37.76 14.29 35.08
N LYS A 696 37.29 14.89 33.99
CA LYS A 696 35.95 14.70 33.43
C LYS A 696 36.01 14.52 31.92
N SER A 697 35.28 13.54 31.40
CA SER A 697 35.00 13.41 29.96
C SER A 697 33.65 14.01 29.62
N ILE A 698 33.52 14.66 28.46
CA ILE A 698 32.24 15.13 27.94
C ILE A 698 31.78 14.23 26.80
N GLU A 699 30.52 13.80 26.89
CA GLU A 699 29.83 13.06 25.83
C GLU A 699 29.08 14.04 24.91
N LEU A 700 29.35 13.89 23.61
CA LEU A 700 28.66 14.57 22.52
C LEU A 700 27.31 13.92 22.27
#